data_AF-A0A6M1YCE4-F1
#
_entry.id   AF-A0A6M1YCE4-F1
#
_cell.length_a   1.000
_cell.length_b   1.000
_cell.length_c   1.000
_cell.angle_alpha   90.00
_cell.angle_beta   90.00
_cell.angle_gamma   90.00
#
_symmetry.space_group_name_H-M   'P 1'
#
loop_
_entity.id
_entity.type
_entity.pdbx_description
1 polymer ?
#
loop_
_entity_poly.entity_id
_entity_poly.type
_entity_poly.pdbx_seq_one_letter_code
_entity_poly.pdbx_strand_id
1 'polypeptide(L)'
;MLRKIVRKIKKNPLEVILKKAKKNSHKKFLLAWNRALGDVPLGLYAVVYRIKKYIPDARITFLIREDLKDAFLLLKDIDFIRVPFWRRYMPFDICHSLKLLNQDYRKYDVIIDKVDPNYWVKWQIGNLQPKLIWDKSFDSLANSFNLPKNKIVVALQPTIETKHSPWRSYPKKSFDKLFSKASKDIVFVFLGVDKTLKFDSKNIIDLRGKTSLIEALSIIKNKCEYFLSLDSGLLSLFYYLDVDFPIKLISLWGSKDVGIIKQKVKSPNKKMIYTSLIFENGLENLKPNILEKYLYPKDIEKILLENGQKKILKDFEKFSIEKKRKFIKEIFSLNPKALIRQKAFYQYQKKSIFKNTNENKNLLPLKKSKRATKKDLLTGKKILESTNVGCIILAGGQGSRLGFNGPKALYKINKKTLIEHIIEKISLKQNSLKTKLYISIMTSDQNHSDLVSFFEKNNFFGLKKDQIDFFKQSFVPFLDEKGSWIVSNGSIKTCPDGNGAIFTSFFDANLFYKYKDKKIKYISVIPVDNPIADPFDEKLFGFHKNNKNEITIKCITREKKDEKKGAIATFNNKIKIIEYIDLDGEQNKNYLFSNSGIYLINIDFFKKIQGFDLKYQFVKKKIYNNKDIYGIKSESFIFDSFEHASQVKTLLDDKNNFYFPIKDKTNLQDIEKLLLLEKTSSNMVK
;
A
#
# COMPACT_ATOMS: atom_id res chain seq x y z
N MET A 1 35.66 -18.53 -11.20
CA MET A 1 35.75 -17.07 -11.49
C MET A 1 35.44 -16.72 -12.95
N LEU A 2 36.02 -17.39 -13.95
CA LEU A 2 35.83 -17.09 -15.40
C LEU A 2 34.36 -16.92 -15.84
N ARG A 3 33.46 -17.86 -15.49
CA ARG A 3 32.02 -17.76 -15.85
C ARG A 3 31.33 -16.49 -15.35
N LYS A 4 31.73 -15.94 -14.20
CA LYS A 4 31.16 -14.69 -13.65
C LYS A 4 31.67 -13.46 -14.41
N ILE A 5 32.92 -13.49 -14.88
CA ILE A 5 33.55 -12.41 -15.66
C ILE A 5 32.96 -12.38 -17.09
N VAL A 6 32.88 -13.53 -17.76
CA VAL A 6 32.27 -13.66 -19.10
C VAL A 6 30.81 -13.21 -19.11
N ARG A 7 30.05 -13.49 -18.05
CA ARG A 7 28.65 -13.05 -17.90
C ARG A 7 28.46 -11.54 -17.68
N LYS A 8 29.50 -10.81 -17.26
CA LYS A 8 29.46 -9.33 -17.17
C LYS A 8 29.61 -8.66 -18.54
N ILE A 9 30.28 -9.33 -19.49
CA ILE A 9 30.60 -8.78 -20.82
C ILE A 9 29.58 -9.21 -21.88
N LYS A 10 29.02 -10.43 -21.77
CA LYS A 10 28.01 -10.93 -22.72
C LYS A 10 26.64 -10.26 -22.55
N LYS A 11 25.99 -9.98 -23.69
CA LYS A 11 24.58 -9.54 -23.75
C LYS A 11 23.67 -10.57 -23.07
N ASN A 12 22.68 -10.08 -22.32
CA ASN A 12 21.71 -10.92 -21.64
C ASN A 12 20.95 -11.81 -22.65
N PRO A 13 20.91 -13.15 -22.50
CA PRO A 13 20.29 -14.03 -23.48
C PRO A 13 18.80 -13.75 -23.71
N LEU A 14 18.04 -13.44 -22.65
CA LEU A 14 16.62 -13.10 -22.78
C LEU A 14 16.43 -11.85 -23.63
N GLU A 15 17.30 -10.85 -23.49
CA GLU A 15 17.27 -9.64 -24.33
C GLU A 15 17.50 -9.95 -25.80
N VAL A 16 18.44 -10.84 -26.10
CA VAL A 16 18.76 -11.24 -27.48
C VAL A 16 17.55 -11.94 -28.10
N ILE A 17 16.95 -12.89 -27.39
CA ILE A 17 15.73 -13.60 -27.82
C ILE A 17 14.59 -12.62 -28.07
N LEU A 18 14.32 -11.70 -27.13
CA LEU A 18 13.22 -10.75 -27.23
C LEU A 18 13.38 -9.74 -28.36
N LYS A 19 14.62 -9.27 -28.60
CA LYS A 19 14.90 -8.37 -29.73
C LYS A 19 14.67 -9.07 -31.07
N LYS A 20 15.11 -10.33 -31.20
CA LYS A 20 14.88 -11.13 -32.41
C LYS A 20 13.39 -11.40 -32.61
N ALA A 21 12.69 -11.83 -31.57
CA ALA A 21 11.25 -12.09 -31.61
C ALA A 21 10.46 -10.84 -32.03
N LYS A 22 10.78 -9.69 -31.44
CA LYS A 22 10.14 -8.41 -31.80
C LYS A 22 10.41 -8.00 -33.25
N LYS A 23 11.65 -8.17 -33.74
CA LYS A 23 12.02 -7.89 -35.14
C LYS A 23 11.20 -8.73 -36.12
N ASN A 24 10.95 -9.99 -35.77
CA ASN A 24 10.23 -10.94 -36.61
C ASN A 24 8.71 -10.96 -36.34
N SER A 25 8.19 -10.05 -35.51
CA SER A 25 6.78 -10.03 -35.10
C SER A 25 6.28 -11.34 -34.45
N HIS A 26 7.18 -12.13 -33.87
CA HIS A 26 6.86 -13.35 -33.13
C HIS A 26 6.19 -13.00 -31.79
N LYS A 27 5.08 -13.66 -31.47
CA LYS A 27 4.25 -13.35 -30.30
C LYS A 27 3.90 -14.55 -29.44
N LYS A 28 4.03 -15.78 -29.95
CA LYS A 28 3.68 -17.02 -29.24
C LYS A 28 4.94 -17.68 -28.68
N PHE A 29 5.09 -17.66 -27.36
CA PHE A 29 6.23 -18.19 -26.64
C PHE A 29 5.87 -19.51 -25.96
N LEU A 30 6.72 -20.51 -26.10
CA LEU A 30 6.72 -21.73 -25.30
C LEU A 30 8.00 -21.80 -24.48
N LEU A 31 7.87 -21.99 -23.17
CA LEU A 31 9.01 -22.12 -22.27
C LEU A 31 8.90 -23.42 -21.46
N ALA A 32 10.01 -24.12 -21.25
CA ALA A 32 10.06 -25.20 -20.27
C ALA A 32 10.45 -24.68 -18.89
N TRP A 33 9.74 -25.14 -17.86
CA TRP A 33 10.03 -24.80 -16.46
C TRP A 33 10.07 -26.03 -15.56
N ASN A 34 11.21 -26.73 -15.56
CA ASN A 34 11.49 -27.84 -14.64
C ASN A 34 12.36 -27.40 -13.45
N ARG A 35 11.92 -26.37 -12.71
CA ARG A 35 12.67 -25.78 -11.58
C ARG A 35 11.96 -25.98 -10.23
N ALA A 36 12.53 -25.38 -9.18
CA ALA A 36 11.96 -25.41 -7.83
C ALA A 36 10.69 -24.57 -7.74
N LEU A 37 9.79 -24.92 -6.83
CA LEU A 37 8.55 -24.19 -6.57
C LEU A 37 8.79 -22.71 -6.24
N GLY A 38 9.79 -22.42 -5.39
CA GLY A 38 10.15 -21.04 -5.03
C GLY A 38 10.70 -20.21 -6.19
N ASP A 39 11.23 -20.82 -7.25
CA ASP A 39 11.75 -20.08 -8.41
C ASP A 39 10.62 -19.42 -9.23
N VAL A 40 9.35 -19.82 -9.01
CA VAL A 40 8.18 -19.23 -9.69
C VAL A 40 8.10 -17.72 -9.41
N PRO A 41 7.97 -17.24 -8.16
CA PRO A 41 8.01 -15.82 -7.89
C PRO A 41 9.43 -15.22 -7.94
N LEU A 42 10.47 -16.01 -7.62
CA LEU A 42 11.86 -15.49 -7.51
C LEU A 42 12.57 -15.32 -8.86
N GLY A 43 11.99 -15.82 -9.95
CA GLY A 43 12.64 -15.84 -11.26
C GLY A 43 11.67 -15.84 -12.43
N LEU A 44 10.73 -16.80 -12.47
CA LEU A 44 9.79 -16.93 -13.58
C LEU A 44 8.97 -15.65 -13.79
N TYR A 45 8.46 -15.07 -12.69
CA TYR A 45 7.68 -13.84 -12.75
C TYR A 45 8.40 -12.72 -13.52
N ALA A 46 9.70 -12.53 -13.27
CA ALA A 46 10.50 -11.52 -13.97
C ALA A 46 10.72 -11.84 -15.45
N VAL A 47 10.78 -13.13 -15.82
CA VAL A 47 10.87 -13.56 -17.22
C VAL A 47 9.58 -13.20 -17.95
N VAL A 48 8.41 -13.54 -17.38
CA VAL A 48 7.09 -13.19 -17.92
C VAL A 48 6.95 -11.67 -18.04
N TYR A 49 7.28 -10.94 -16.98
CA TYR A 49 7.27 -9.47 -16.99
C TYR A 49 8.13 -8.90 -18.12
N ARG A 50 9.34 -9.44 -18.34
CA ARG A 50 10.24 -8.94 -19.38
C ARG A 50 9.74 -9.23 -20.79
N ILE A 51 9.18 -10.42 -21.04
CA ILE A 51 8.56 -10.78 -22.32
C ILE A 51 7.44 -9.79 -22.63
N LYS A 52 6.47 -9.61 -21.71
CA LYS A 52 5.35 -8.68 -21.87
C LYS A 52 5.79 -7.22 -22.01
N LYS A 53 6.89 -6.82 -21.36
CA LYS A 53 7.45 -5.47 -21.51
C LYS A 53 7.97 -5.20 -22.92
N TYR A 54 8.55 -6.20 -23.59
CA TYR A 54 9.08 -6.05 -24.96
C TYR A 54 8.00 -6.22 -26.02
N ILE A 55 7.09 -7.16 -25.79
CA ILE A 55 6.02 -7.60 -26.70
C ILE A 55 4.73 -7.67 -25.86
N PRO A 56 3.99 -6.55 -25.74
CA PRO A 56 2.81 -6.45 -24.85
C PRO A 56 1.71 -7.49 -25.09
N ASP A 57 1.53 -7.89 -26.34
CA ASP A 57 0.52 -8.86 -26.79
C ASP A 57 1.05 -10.30 -26.90
N ALA A 58 2.23 -10.59 -26.34
CA ALA A 58 2.79 -11.93 -26.35
C ALA A 58 1.88 -12.94 -25.62
N ARG A 59 1.65 -14.11 -26.22
CA ARG A 59 1.02 -15.27 -25.57
C ARG A 59 2.12 -16.18 -25.06
N ILE A 60 2.08 -16.54 -23.78
CA ILE A 60 3.17 -17.26 -23.10
C ILE A 60 2.61 -18.55 -22.54
N THR A 61 3.10 -19.69 -23.02
CA THR A 61 2.76 -21.02 -22.50
C THR A 61 3.97 -21.66 -21.84
N PHE A 62 3.78 -22.29 -20.69
CA PHE A 62 4.84 -23.06 -20.03
C PHE A 62 4.58 -24.57 -20.09
N LEU A 63 5.60 -25.37 -20.38
CA LEU A 63 5.62 -26.78 -20.02
C LEU A 63 6.11 -26.91 -18.58
N ILE A 64 5.34 -27.59 -17.72
CA ILE A 64 5.60 -27.67 -16.29
C ILE A 64 5.43 -29.09 -15.77
N ARG A 65 6.10 -29.37 -14.65
CA ARG A 65 5.87 -30.60 -13.89
C ARG A 65 4.52 -30.52 -13.14
N GLU A 66 3.85 -31.66 -12.92
CA GLU A 66 2.50 -31.72 -12.33
C GLU A 66 2.42 -31.02 -10.96
N ASP A 67 3.44 -31.15 -10.12
CA ASP A 67 3.52 -30.54 -8.78
C ASP A 67 3.63 -29.01 -8.78
N LEU A 68 3.86 -28.37 -9.94
CA LEU A 68 3.91 -26.92 -10.06
C LEU A 68 2.56 -26.29 -10.45
N LYS A 69 1.56 -27.08 -10.86
CA LYS A 69 0.30 -26.57 -11.43
C LYS A 69 -0.35 -25.48 -10.57
N ASP A 70 -0.42 -25.70 -9.27
CA ASP A 70 -1.04 -24.81 -8.30
C ASP A 70 -0.33 -23.46 -8.22
N ALA A 71 1.00 -23.45 -8.33
CA ALA A 71 1.76 -22.19 -8.34
C ALA A 71 1.55 -21.40 -9.63
N PHE A 72 1.34 -22.09 -10.76
CA PHE A 72 1.08 -21.44 -12.05
C PHE A 72 -0.34 -20.86 -12.14
N LEU A 73 -1.31 -21.40 -11.41
CA LEU A 73 -2.64 -20.79 -11.25
C LEU A 73 -2.58 -19.41 -10.57
N LEU A 74 -1.50 -19.11 -9.85
CA LEU A 74 -1.26 -17.80 -9.21
C LEU A 74 -0.56 -16.79 -10.13
N LEU A 75 -0.29 -17.13 -11.39
CA LEU A 75 0.32 -16.23 -12.37
C LEU A 75 -0.74 -15.67 -13.32
N LYS A 76 -0.58 -14.40 -13.68
CA LYS A 76 -1.48 -13.74 -14.62
C LYS A 76 -0.93 -13.79 -16.05
N ASP A 77 -1.84 -13.84 -17.03
CA ASP A 77 -1.56 -13.64 -18.46
C ASP A 77 -0.58 -14.68 -19.06
N ILE A 78 -0.62 -15.91 -18.53
CA ILE A 78 0.14 -17.08 -18.99
C ILE A 78 -0.77 -18.30 -19.09
N ASP A 79 -0.39 -19.24 -19.94
CA ASP A 79 -0.95 -20.59 -20.03
C ASP A 79 0.10 -21.61 -19.57
N PHE A 80 -0.31 -22.83 -19.27
CA PHE A 80 0.62 -23.92 -19.03
C PHE A 80 0.06 -25.28 -19.46
N ILE A 81 0.98 -26.18 -19.80
CA ILE A 81 0.74 -27.58 -20.15
C ILE A 81 1.48 -28.44 -19.12
N ARG A 82 0.74 -29.35 -18.48
CA ARG A 82 1.28 -30.25 -17.47
C ARG A 82 1.98 -31.41 -18.15
N VAL A 83 3.17 -31.75 -17.67
CA VAL A 83 3.98 -32.87 -18.15
C VAL A 83 4.15 -33.84 -16.97
N PRO A 84 3.22 -34.82 -16.80
CA PRO A 84 3.14 -35.62 -15.58
C PRO A 84 4.36 -36.54 -15.38
N PHE A 85 5.06 -36.89 -16.47
CA PHE A 85 6.27 -37.72 -16.44
C PHE A 85 7.55 -36.92 -16.20
N TRP A 86 7.52 -35.58 -16.17
CA TRP A 86 8.71 -34.81 -15.81
C TRP A 86 9.07 -35.00 -14.34
N ARG A 87 10.37 -35.06 -14.05
CA ARG A 87 10.90 -35.11 -12.70
C ARG A 87 11.95 -34.03 -12.50
N ARG A 88 12.03 -33.48 -11.30
CA ARG A 88 13.03 -32.47 -10.94
C ARG A 88 14.43 -33.06 -11.13
N TYR A 89 15.34 -32.26 -11.69
CA TYR A 89 16.74 -32.62 -11.98
C TYR A 89 16.94 -33.67 -13.08
N MET A 90 15.87 -34.23 -13.64
CA MET A 90 15.99 -35.08 -14.83
C MET A 90 16.07 -34.21 -16.09
N PRO A 91 16.94 -34.56 -17.05
CA PRO A 91 16.91 -33.98 -18.39
C PRO A 91 15.54 -34.13 -19.05
N PHE A 92 15.21 -33.21 -19.95
CA PHE A 92 13.98 -33.25 -20.72
C PHE A 92 14.23 -32.68 -22.12
N ASP A 93 13.39 -33.08 -23.06
CA ASP A 93 13.32 -32.53 -24.41
C ASP A 93 11.91 -31.99 -24.67
N ILE A 94 11.79 -30.73 -25.10
CA ILE A 94 10.49 -30.08 -25.32
C ILE A 94 9.72 -30.76 -26.44
N CYS A 95 10.36 -31.03 -27.58
CA CYS A 95 9.69 -31.56 -28.77
C CYS A 95 9.17 -32.97 -28.53
N HIS A 96 9.99 -33.82 -27.91
CA HIS A 96 9.60 -35.16 -27.49
C HIS A 96 8.45 -35.11 -26.47
N SER A 97 8.54 -34.23 -25.46
CA SER A 97 7.48 -34.07 -24.46
C SER A 97 6.14 -33.64 -25.09
N LEU A 98 6.17 -32.70 -26.04
CA LEU A 98 4.97 -32.27 -26.76
C LEU A 98 4.39 -33.38 -27.64
N LYS A 99 5.23 -34.17 -28.31
CA LYS A 99 4.80 -35.34 -29.10
C LYS A 99 4.06 -36.35 -28.22
N LEU A 100 4.60 -36.68 -27.04
CA LEU A 100 3.94 -37.57 -26.09
C LEU A 100 2.61 -37.03 -25.55
N LEU A 101 2.45 -35.71 -25.53
CA LEU A 101 1.22 -35.03 -25.09
C LEU A 101 0.24 -34.72 -26.23
N ASN A 102 0.51 -35.20 -27.46
CA ASN A 102 -0.26 -34.89 -28.67
C ASN A 102 -0.43 -33.37 -28.89
N GLN A 103 0.63 -32.60 -28.65
CA GLN A 103 0.66 -31.15 -28.86
C GLN A 103 1.56 -30.78 -30.04
N ASP A 104 1.05 -29.95 -30.95
CA ASP A 104 1.86 -29.42 -32.06
C ASP A 104 2.77 -28.29 -31.57
N TYR A 105 4.08 -28.42 -31.78
CA TYR A 105 5.07 -27.39 -31.42
C TYR A 105 5.12 -26.24 -32.43
N ARG A 106 4.66 -26.46 -33.68
CA ARG A 106 4.70 -25.46 -34.77
C ARG A 106 3.79 -24.26 -34.53
N LYS A 107 2.87 -24.35 -33.57
CA LYS A 107 2.01 -23.23 -33.16
C LYS A 107 2.75 -22.14 -32.37
N TYR A 108 4.00 -22.38 -31.98
CA TYR A 108 4.81 -21.44 -31.21
C TYR A 108 5.92 -20.83 -32.06
N ASP A 109 6.09 -19.52 -31.95
CA ASP A 109 7.07 -18.75 -32.73
C ASP A 109 8.46 -18.74 -32.06
N VAL A 110 8.49 -18.92 -30.73
CA VAL A 110 9.71 -18.91 -29.92
C VAL A 110 9.62 -20.03 -28.89
N ILE A 111 10.57 -20.97 -28.93
CA ILE A 111 10.70 -22.06 -27.97
C ILE A 111 11.96 -21.84 -27.12
N ILE A 112 11.82 -21.90 -25.80
CA ILE A 112 12.91 -21.73 -24.84
C ILE A 112 12.98 -22.96 -23.92
N ASP A 113 14.00 -23.78 -24.14
CA ASP A 113 14.24 -25.04 -23.43
C ASP A 113 14.89 -24.84 -22.05
N LYS A 114 15.76 -23.84 -21.90
CA LYS A 114 16.53 -23.61 -20.67
C LYS A 114 16.48 -22.16 -20.22
N VAL A 115 15.59 -21.89 -19.28
CA VAL A 115 15.55 -20.60 -18.58
C VAL A 115 16.53 -20.61 -17.41
N ASP A 116 17.51 -19.69 -17.42
CA ASP A 116 18.42 -19.43 -16.28
C ASP A 116 17.99 -18.16 -15.53
N PRO A 117 17.04 -18.25 -14.58
CA PRO A 117 16.55 -17.08 -13.85
C PRO A 117 17.62 -16.43 -12.96
N ASN A 118 18.69 -17.14 -12.60
CA ASN A 118 19.77 -16.56 -11.79
C ASN A 118 20.60 -15.52 -12.55
N TYR A 119 20.66 -15.65 -13.88
CA TYR A 119 21.41 -14.75 -14.75
C TYR A 119 20.49 -13.82 -15.56
N TRP A 120 19.47 -14.37 -16.23
CA TRP A 120 18.65 -13.63 -17.19
C TRP A 120 17.85 -12.50 -16.55
N VAL A 121 17.46 -12.67 -15.30
CA VAL A 121 16.64 -11.70 -14.57
C VAL A 121 17.34 -11.18 -13.32
N LYS A 122 18.68 -11.19 -13.28
CA LYS A 122 19.45 -10.62 -12.16
C LYS A 122 19.10 -9.14 -11.90
N TRP A 123 18.73 -8.40 -12.94
CA TRP A 123 18.29 -7.01 -12.86
C TRP A 123 17.02 -6.81 -12.01
N GLN A 124 16.25 -7.86 -11.74
CA GLN A 124 15.01 -7.78 -10.95
C GLN A 124 15.27 -7.42 -9.48
N ILE A 125 16.43 -7.80 -8.94
CA ILE A 125 16.75 -7.68 -7.52
C ILE A 125 16.70 -6.20 -7.12
N GLY A 126 15.86 -5.86 -6.14
CA GLY A 126 15.61 -4.51 -5.66
C GLY A 126 14.73 -3.65 -6.57
N ASN A 127 14.35 -4.13 -7.75
CA ASN A 127 13.71 -3.32 -8.79
C ASN A 127 12.31 -3.82 -9.19
N LEU A 128 12.05 -5.13 -9.11
CA LEU A 128 10.77 -5.71 -9.48
C LEU A 128 10.18 -6.45 -8.29
N GLN A 129 8.98 -6.03 -7.86
CA GLN A 129 8.20 -6.75 -6.86
C GLN A 129 7.35 -7.83 -7.56
N PRO A 130 7.59 -9.13 -7.30
CA PRO A 130 6.71 -10.20 -7.76
C PRO A 130 5.30 -10.06 -7.19
N LYS A 131 4.29 -10.39 -8.00
CA LYS A 131 2.88 -10.30 -7.66
C LYS A 131 2.16 -11.55 -8.17
N LEU A 132 1.77 -12.40 -7.23
CA LEU A 132 0.99 -13.60 -7.50
C LEU A 132 -0.49 -13.30 -7.25
N ILE A 133 -1.33 -13.56 -8.24
CA ILE A 133 -2.77 -13.30 -8.14
C ILE A 133 -3.42 -14.28 -7.16
N TRP A 134 -4.42 -13.79 -6.43
CA TRP A 134 -5.24 -14.60 -5.54
C TRP A 134 -6.68 -14.60 -6.02
N ASP A 135 -7.21 -15.76 -6.38
CA ASP A 135 -8.64 -15.93 -6.66
C ASP A 135 -9.41 -16.00 -5.34
N LYS A 136 -10.46 -15.18 -5.20
CA LYS A 136 -11.27 -15.13 -3.99
C LYS A 136 -12.00 -16.45 -3.70
N SER A 137 -12.29 -17.26 -4.72
CA SER A 137 -12.87 -18.60 -4.55
C SER A 137 -12.00 -19.52 -3.70
N PHE A 138 -10.67 -19.32 -3.72
CA PHE A 138 -9.72 -20.09 -2.91
C PHE A 138 -9.91 -19.89 -1.41
N ASP A 139 -10.54 -18.81 -0.97
CA ASP A 139 -10.75 -18.55 0.47
C ASP A 139 -11.60 -19.63 1.14
N SER A 140 -12.55 -20.20 0.38
CA SER A 140 -13.44 -21.24 0.88
C SER A 140 -12.75 -22.59 1.10
N LEU A 141 -11.61 -22.84 0.43
CA LEU A 141 -10.88 -24.11 0.50
C LEU A 141 -10.40 -24.43 1.93
N ALA A 142 -10.06 -23.42 2.72
CA ALA A 142 -9.66 -23.64 4.11
C ALA A 142 -10.80 -24.15 5.01
N ASN A 143 -12.06 -24.11 4.56
CA ASN A 143 -13.21 -24.56 5.35
C ASN A 143 -13.35 -26.08 5.40
N SER A 144 -12.76 -26.82 4.46
CA SER A 144 -12.73 -28.29 4.50
C SER A 144 -11.83 -28.82 5.62
N PHE A 145 -10.99 -27.97 6.21
CA PHE A 145 -10.08 -28.31 7.30
C PHE A 145 -10.65 -27.84 8.64
N ASN A 146 -10.96 -28.79 9.52
CA ASN A 146 -11.52 -28.51 10.84
C ASN A 146 -10.44 -28.02 11.82
N LEU A 147 -10.03 -26.76 11.68
CA LEU A 147 -9.07 -26.12 12.59
C LEU A 147 -9.77 -25.51 13.81
N PRO A 148 -9.17 -25.59 15.00
CA PRO A 148 -9.80 -25.15 16.24
C PRO A 148 -10.06 -23.64 16.22
N LYS A 149 -11.32 -23.26 16.45
CA LYS A 149 -11.72 -21.86 16.64
C LYS A 149 -11.24 -21.33 18.00
N ASN A 150 -11.08 -22.23 18.97
CA ASN A 150 -10.73 -21.91 20.34
C ASN A 150 -9.21 -21.88 20.63
N LYS A 151 -8.36 -21.70 19.60
CA LYS A 151 -6.89 -21.62 19.71
C LYS A 151 -6.34 -20.51 18.81
N ILE A 152 -5.18 -19.96 19.14
CA ILE A 152 -4.34 -19.19 18.21
C ILE A 152 -3.67 -20.18 17.26
N VAL A 153 -3.81 -19.97 15.95
CA VAL A 153 -3.32 -20.92 14.95
C VAL A 153 -2.04 -20.40 14.31
N VAL A 154 -0.97 -21.19 14.45
CA VAL A 154 0.35 -20.91 13.86
C VAL A 154 0.59 -21.92 12.75
N ALA A 155 0.58 -21.48 11.50
CA ALA A 155 1.06 -22.32 10.40
C ALA A 155 2.57 -22.55 10.54
N LEU A 156 3.03 -23.78 10.34
CA LEU A 156 4.44 -24.13 10.35
C LEU A 156 4.79 -25.05 9.19
N GLN A 157 5.88 -24.73 8.49
CA GLN A 157 6.54 -25.69 7.60
C GLN A 157 7.87 -26.11 8.23
N PRO A 158 7.96 -27.33 8.82
CA PRO A 158 9.13 -27.75 9.60
C PRO A 158 10.31 -28.25 8.74
N THR A 159 10.12 -28.39 7.43
CA THR A 159 11.08 -28.99 6.49
C THR A 159 11.24 -28.15 5.22
N ILE A 160 12.44 -28.21 4.63
CA ILE A 160 12.75 -27.61 3.32
C ILE A 160 12.66 -28.65 2.21
N GLU A 161 12.18 -28.28 1.03
CA GLU A 161 12.02 -29.22 -0.08
C GLU A 161 13.37 -29.59 -0.75
N THR A 162 14.42 -28.80 -0.51
CA THR A 162 15.77 -29.02 -1.04
C THR A 162 16.72 -29.61 0.00
N LYS A 163 17.25 -30.80 -0.26
CA LYS A 163 18.09 -31.56 0.68
C LYS A 163 19.59 -31.19 0.69
N HIS A 164 20.10 -30.44 -0.29
CA HIS A 164 21.55 -30.14 -0.42
C HIS A 164 22.03 -28.92 0.39
N SER A 165 21.29 -28.47 1.41
CA SER A 165 21.66 -27.27 2.18
C SER A 165 21.26 -27.42 3.65
N PRO A 166 21.97 -28.26 4.43
CA PRO A 166 21.60 -28.59 5.81
C PRO A 166 21.54 -27.38 6.75
N TRP A 167 22.38 -26.36 6.50
CA TRP A 167 22.42 -25.09 7.23
C TRP A 167 21.08 -24.29 7.19
N ARG A 168 20.16 -24.67 6.29
CA ARG A 168 18.79 -24.11 6.19
C ARG A 168 17.76 -24.87 7.02
N SER A 169 18.12 -25.99 7.63
CA SER A 169 17.21 -26.81 8.42
C SER A 169 17.21 -26.35 9.88
N TYR A 170 16.03 -26.27 10.48
CA TYR A 170 15.91 -26.04 11.92
C TYR A 170 15.79 -27.40 12.65
N PRO A 171 16.66 -27.71 13.63
CA PRO A 171 16.69 -29.04 14.23
C PRO A 171 15.37 -29.42 14.90
N LYS A 172 14.97 -30.69 14.77
CA LYS A 172 13.78 -31.25 15.44
C LYS A 172 13.78 -30.94 16.94
N LYS A 173 14.91 -31.16 17.64
CA LYS A 173 15.06 -30.86 19.08
C LYS A 173 14.74 -29.41 19.44
N SER A 174 14.98 -28.48 18.51
CA SER A 174 14.72 -27.06 18.70
C SER A 174 13.24 -26.75 18.50
N PHE A 175 12.58 -27.40 17.54
CA PHE A 175 11.12 -27.38 17.41
C PHE A 175 10.42 -28.00 18.62
N ASP A 176 10.85 -29.18 19.10
CA ASP A 176 10.28 -29.82 20.29
C ASP A 176 10.31 -28.88 21.51
N LYS A 177 11.44 -28.19 21.71
CA LYS A 177 11.59 -27.15 22.75
C LYS A 177 10.69 -25.93 22.54
N LEU A 178 10.45 -25.54 21.30
CA LEU A 178 9.51 -24.45 20.99
C LEU A 178 8.08 -24.88 21.34
N PHE A 179 7.68 -26.10 20.97
CA PHE A 179 6.32 -26.60 21.20
C PHE A 179 6.03 -26.82 22.67
N SER A 180 7.00 -27.32 23.45
CA SER A 180 6.83 -27.52 24.89
C SER A 180 6.71 -26.21 25.69
N LYS A 181 7.29 -25.12 25.17
CA LYS A 181 7.21 -23.78 25.79
C LYS A 181 6.12 -22.90 25.22
N ALA A 182 5.46 -23.32 24.15
CA ALA A 182 4.38 -22.54 23.55
C ALA A 182 3.21 -22.40 24.53
N SER A 183 2.52 -21.26 24.47
CA SER A 183 1.29 -21.07 25.25
C SER A 183 0.29 -22.18 24.96
N LYS A 184 -0.43 -22.62 26.00
CA LYS A 184 -1.54 -23.59 25.88
C LYS A 184 -2.62 -23.16 24.89
N ASP A 185 -2.72 -21.87 24.59
CA ASP A 185 -3.68 -21.30 23.64
C ASP A 185 -3.25 -21.54 22.18
N ILE A 186 -2.01 -21.94 21.91
CA ILE A 186 -1.48 -22.15 20.56
C ILE A 186 -1.78 -23.55 20.05
N VAL A 187 -2.10 -23.65 18.77
CA VAL A 187 -1.98 -24.86 17.96
C VAL A 187 -1.05 -24.60 16.77
N PHE A 188 -0.16 -25.54 16.47
CA PHE A 188 0.68 -25.51 15.29
C PHE A 188 0.04 -26.37 14.19
N VAL A 189 -0.13 -25.81 13.00
CA VAL A 189 -0.66 -26.52 11.83
C VAL A 189 0.48 -26.76 10.86
N PHE A 190 0.86 -28.02 10.65
CA PHE A 190 1.97 -28.34 9.77
C PHE A 190 1.51 -28.44 8.32
N LEU A 191 2.24 -27.75 7.43
CA LEU A 191 1.96 -27.67 6.01
C LEU A 191 3.20 -28.06 5.18
N GLY A 192 2.97 -28.44 3.93
CA GLY A 192 3.99 -28.96 3.02
C GLY A 192 3.79 -30.44 2.69
N VAL A 193 4.75 -31.06 2.02
CA VAL A 193 4.61 -32.45 1.52
C VAL A 193 5.45 -33.47 2.30
N ASP A 194 6.50 -33.03 2.98
CA ASP A 194 7.48 -33.93 3.61
C ASP A 194 7.08 -34.31 5.05
N LYS A 195 6.80 -35.61 5.24
CA LYS A 195 6.40 -36.24 6.52
C LYS A 195 7.55 -36.90 7.29
N THR A 196 8.80 -36.75 6.84
CA THR A 196 9.96 -37.44 7.45
C THR A 196 10.16 -37.11 8.92
N LEU A 197 10.07 -35.83 9.29
CA LEU A 197 10.12 -35.41 10.69
C LEU A 197 8.78 -35.68 11.38
N LYS A 198 8.78 -36.57 12.37
CA LYS A 198 7.63 -36.84 13.25
C LYS A 198 7.73 -36.02 14.52
N PHE A 199 6.62 -35.46 14.98
CA PHE A 199 6.57 -34.66 16.21
C PHE A 199 5.47 -35.21 17.10
N ASP A 200 5.75 -35.29 18.39
CA ASP A 200 4.81 -35.81 19.38
C ASP A 200 4.41 -34.68 20.33
N SER A 201 3.30 -34.02 20.03
CA SER A 201 2.73 -32.98 20.88
C SER A 201 1.23 -32.82 20.66
N LYS A 202 0.49 -32.65 21.75
CA LYS A 202 -0.98 -32.47 21.74
C LYS A 202 -1.44 -31.16 21.10
N ASN A 203 -0.53 -30.20 20.87
CA ASN A 203 -0.82 -28.92 20.22
C ASN A 203 -0.44 -28.87 18.74
N ILE A 204 -0.29 -30.01 18.07
CA ILE A 204 0.06 -30.11 16.65
C ILE A 204 -1.10 -30.70 15.85
N ILE A 205 -1.42 -30.09 14.71
CA ILE A 205 -2.27 -30.64 13.67
C ILE A 205 -1.40 -30.83 12.43
N ASP A 206 -1.13 -32.09 12.06
CA ASP A 206 -0.29 -32.38 10.90
C ASP A 206 -1.13 -32.58 9.63
N LEU A 207 -1.08 -31.57 8.76
CA LEU A 207 -1.71 -31.55 7.44
C LEU A 207 -0.71 -31.74 6.29
N ARG A 208 0.56 -32.09 6.60
CA ARG A 208 1.55 -32.34 5.56
C ARG A 208 1.11 -33.49 4.68
N GLY A 209 1.22 -33.34 3.37
CA GLY A 209 0.77 -34.31 2.37
C GLY A 209 -0.73 -34.65 2.44
N LYS A 210 -1.54 -33.80 3.07
CA LYS A 210 -3.02 -33.87 3.09
C LYS A 210 -3.67 -32.64 2.47
N THR A 211 -2.86 -31.72 1.97
CA THR A 211 -3.28 -30.45 1.37
C THR A 211 -2.61 -30.31 0.01
N SER A 212 -3.35 -29.81 -0.96
CA SER A 212 -2.78 -29.16 -2.14
C SER A 212 -2.06 -27.87 -1.73
N LEU A 213 -1.30 -27.28 -2.67
CA LEU A 213 -0.55 -26.06 -2.39
C LEU A 213 -1.49 -24.86 -2.20
N ILE A 214 -2.56 -24.77 -3.00
CA ILE A 214 -3.57 -23.71 -2.86
C ILE A 214 -4.34 -23.86 -1.54
N GLU A 215 -4.70 -25.08 -1.13
CA GLU A 215 -5.32 -25.31 0.18
C GLU A 215 -4.41 -24.89 1.33
N ALA A 216 -3.12 -25.21 1.27
CA ALA A 216 -2.15 -24.77 2.27
C ALA A 216 -2.07 -23.24 2.34
N LEU A 217 -1.99 -22.55 1.20
CA LEU A 217 -2.02 -21.07 1.16
C LEU A 217 -3.34 -20.51 1.70
N SER A 218 -4.46 -21.15 1.39
CA SER A 218 -5.79 -20.76 1.88
C SER A 218 -5.90 -20.90 3.40
N ILE A 219 -5.39 -22.00 3.96
CA ILE A 219 -5.31 -22.22 5.41
C ILE A 219 -4.49 -21.10 6.06
N ILE A 220 -3.28 -20.81 5.55
CA ILE A 220 -2.41 -19.78 6.12
C ILE A 220 -3.11 -18.41 6.09
N LYS A 221 -3.68 -18.02 4.95
CA LYS A 221 -4.34 -16.72 4.78
C LYS A 221 -5.58 -16.56 5.66
N ASN A 222 -6.43 -17.59 5.73
CA ASN A 222 -7.79 -17.44 6.26
C ASN A 222 -7.95 -17.97 7.70
N LYS A 223 -7.12 -18.93 8.13
CA LYS A 223 -7.28 -19.63 9.41
C LYS A 223 -6.14 -19.40 10.39
N CYS A 224 -5.02 -18.77 9.98
CA CYS A 224 -3.86 -18.55 10.82
C CYS A 224 -3.68 -17.08 11.22
N GLU A 225 -3.11 -16.85 12.39
CA GLU A 225 -2.64 -15.53 12.83
C GLU A 225 -1.14 -15.35 12.57
N TYR A 226 -0.40 -16.47 12.55
CA TYR A 226 1.03 -16.51 12.33
C TYR A 226 1.39 -17.55 11.26
N PHE A 227 2.45 -17.27 10.52
CA PHE A 227 3.13 -18.25 9.68
C PHE A 227 4.61 -18.27 10.05
N LEU A 228 5.09 -19.41 10.55
CA LEU A 228 6.50 -19.68 10.79
C LEU A 228 7.00 -20.59 9.66
N SER A 229 8.04 -20.18 8.95
CA SER A 229 8.56 -20.98 7.84
C SER A 229 10.07 -20.93 7.71
N LEU A 230 10.65 -22.00 7.19
CA LEU A 230 12.03 -22.05 6.70
C LEU A 230 12.07 -21.48 5.27
N ASP A 231 13.27 -21.31 4.71
CA ASP A 231 13.43 -20.98 3.30
C ASP A 231 12.82 -22.08 2.40
N SER A 232 11.59 -21.89 1.94
CA SER A 232 10.81 -22.89 1.21
C SER A 232 10.06 -22.33 0.00
N GLY A 233 9.55 -23.24 -0.84
CA GLY A 233 8.70 -22.88 -1.97
C GLY A 233 7.37 -22.26 -1.53
N LEU A 234 6.72 -22.86 -0.52
CA LEU A 234 5.48 -22.35 0.05
C LEU A 234 5.66 -20.96 0.67
N LEU A 235 6.77 -20.71 1.38
CA LEU A 235 7.12 -19.39 1.90
C LEU A 235 7.23 -18.36 0.77
N SER A 236 7.95 -18.70 -0.30
CA SER A 236 8.17 -17.80 -1.42
C SER A 236 6.87 -17.43 -2.13
N LEU A 237 5.98 -18.40 -2.35
CA LEU A 237 4.67 -18.14 -2.95
C LEU A 237 3.78 -17.30 -2.04
N PHE A 238 3.68 -17.69 -0.76
CA PHE A 238 2.90 -16.96 0.24
C PHE A 238 3.34 -15.49 0.35
N TYR A 239 4.66 -15.25 0.40
CA TYR A 239 5.22 -13.91 0.56
C TYR A 239 4.84 -12.98 -0.59
N TYR A 240 4.62 -13.50 -1.79
CA TYR A 240 4.32 -12.70 -2.99
C TYR A 240 2.86 -12.73 -3.44
N LEU A 241 1.94 -13.24 -2.62
CA LEU A 241 0.50 -13.09 -2.86
C LEU A 241 0.10 -11.61 -2.83
N ASP A 242 -0.43 -11.12 -3.95
CA ASP A 242 -0.88 -9.74 -4.15
C ASP A 242 -2.31 -9.54 -3.62
N VAL A 243 -2.49 -9.82 -2.33
CA VAL A 243 -3.75 -9.63 -1.60
C VAL A 243 -3.45 -9.18 -0.17
N ASP A 244 -4.15 -8.15 0.29
CA ASP A 244 -3.97 -7.59 1.63
C ASP A 244 -4.72 -8.43 2.68
N PHE A 245 -4.00 -8.97 3.67
CA PHE A 245 -4.60 -9.62 4.84
C PHE A 245 -3.64 -9.58 6.04
N PRO A 246 -4.15 -9.37 7.27
CA PRO A 246 -3.31 -9.28 8.46
C PRO A 246 -2.80 -10.65 8.88
N ILE A 247 -1.48 -10.78 8.96
CA ILE A 247 -0.79 -11.98 9.43
C ILE A 247 0.61 -11.57 9.88
N LYS A 248 1.17 -12.32 10.84
CA LYS A 248 2.60 -12.22 11.14
C LYS A 248 3.37 -13.37 10.51
N LEU A 249 4.27 -13.04 9.60
CA LEU A 249 5.20 -13.98 9.00
C LEU A 249 6.55 -13.90 9.71
N ILE A 250 7.00 -15.04 10.24
CA ILE A 250 8.34 -15.23 10.79
C ILE A 250 9.05 -16.22 9.89
N SER A 251 10.16 -15.80 9.29
CA SER A 251 10.93 -16.65 8.38
C SER A 251 12.34 -16.85 8.90
N LEU A 252 12.81 -18.10 8.85
CA LEU A 252 14.13 -18.50 9.34
C LEU A 252 15.07 -18.73 8.17
N TRP A 253 16.24 -18.10 8.25
CA TRP A 253 17.22 -18.07 7.18
C TRP A 253 18.60 -18.40 7.71
N GLY A 254 19.30 -19.31 7.05
CA GLY A 254 20.72 -19.52 7.33
C GLY A 254 21.66 -18.63 6.50
N SER A 255 21.11 -17.73 5.67
CA SER A 255 21.88 -16.78 4.84
C SER A 255 21.01 -15.63 4.35
N LYS A 256 21.60 -14.44 4.16
CA LYS A 256 20.92 -13.27 3.57
C LYS A 256 20.86 -13.29 2.03
N ASP A 257 21.58 -14.20 1.38
CA ASP A 257 21.75 -14.21 -0.08
C ASP A 257 20.86 -15.23 -0.81
N VAL A 258 19.78 -15.67 -0.16
CA VAL A 258 18.84 -16.68 -0.68
C VAL A 258 17.37 -16.25 -0.59
N GLY A 259 16.52 -16.99 -1.30
CA GLY A 259 15.06 -16.85 -1.28
C GLY A 259 14.53 -15.42 -1.47
N ILE A 260 13.50 -15.08 -0.69
CA ILE A 260 12.84 -13.76 -0.72
C ILE A 260 13.74 -12.64 -0.18
N ILE A 261 14.66 -12.93 0.76
CA ILE A 261 15.59 -11.94 1.33
C ILE A 261 16.49 -11.36 0.24
N LYS A 262 17.04 -12.25 -0.61
CA LYS A 262 17.91 -11.88 -1.72
C LYS A 262 17.26 -10.89 -2.69
N GLN A 263 15.93 -10.94 -2.84
CA GLN A 263 15.22 -10.12 -3.82
C GLN A 263 15.18 -8.64 -3.43
N LYS A 264 15.41 -8.29 -2.15
CA LYS A 264 15.45 -6.91 -1.65
C LYS A 264 14.19 -6.08 -2.01
N VAL A 265 13.05 -6.75 -2.11
CA VAL A 265 11.74 -6.12 -2.35
C VAL A 265 10.76 -6.61 -1.28
N LYS A 266 9.88 -5.72 -0.84
CA LYS A 266 8.84 -6.05 0.14
C LYS A 266 7.79 -6.98 -0.48
N SER A 267 7.03 -7.66 0.36
CA SER A 267 5.80 -8.34 -0.05
C SER A 267 4.78 -7.36 -0.62
N PRO A 268 3.97 -7.75 -1.63
CA PRO A 268 2.81 -6.99 -2.07
C PRO A 268 1.64 -6.98 -1.06
N ASN A 269 1.56 -7.93 -0.12
CA ASN A 269 0.59 -7.88 1.00
C ASN A 269 1.04 -6.81 2.01
N LYS A 270 0.33 -5.67 2.03
CA LYS A 270 0.68 -4.51 2.87
C LYS A 270 0.34 -4.68 4.35
N LYS A 271 -0.51 -5.66 4.68
CA LYS A 271 -0.96 -5.95 6.05
C LYS A 271 -0.15 -7.05 6.72
N MET A 272 0.84 -7.62 6.03
CA MET A 272 1.73 -8.61 6.62
C MET A 272 2.81 -7.95 7.47
N ILE A 273 2.90 -8.37 8.74
CA ILE A 273 4.06 -8.08 9.58
C ILE A 273 5.13 -9.13 9.28
N TYR A 274 6.19 -8.70 8.61
CA TYR A 274 7.29 -9.58 8.23
C TYR A 274 8.47 -9.48 9.18
N THR A 275 8.88 -10.61 9.77
CA THR A 275 10.09 -10.77 10.56
C THR A 275 10.99 -11.82 9.90
N SER A 276 12.19 -11.39 9.48
CA SER A 276 13.24 -12.30 9.01
C SER A 276 14.27 -12.51 10.11
N LEU A 277 14.49 -13.76 10.50
CA LEU A 277 15.54 -14.13 11.45
C LEU A 277 16.66 -14.84 10.67
N ILE A 278 17.79 -14.15 10.54
CA ILE A 278 18.94 -14.61 9.75
C ILE A 278 20.05 -15.04 10.71
N PHE A 279 20.52 -16.27 10.56
CA PHE A 279 21.63 -16.85 11.32
C PHE A 279 22.64 -17.46 10.35
N GLU A 280 23.66 -16.68 9.98
CA GLU A 280 24.68 -17.09 9.00
C GLU A 280 25.52 -18.31 9.46
N ASN A 281 25.50 -18.61 10.77
CA ASN A 281 26.16 -19.79 11.35
C ASN A 281 25.29 -21.06 11.29
N GLY A 282 24.27 -21.09 10.42
CA GLY A 282 23.33 -22.20 10.33
C GLY A 282 22.19 -22.12 11.36
N LEU A 283 20.99 -22.53 10.94
CA LEU A 283 19.79 -22.49 11.79
C LEU A 283 19.83 -23.45 12.97
N GLU A 284 20.75 -24.42 12.98
CA GLU A 284 21.02 -25.29 14.11
C GLU A 284 21.40 -24.55 15.39
N ASN A 285 21.98 -23.36 15.25
CA ASN A 285 22.44 -22.52 16.36
C ASN A 285 21.38 -21.52 16.85
N LEU A 286 20.23 -21.42 16.15
CA LEU A 286 19.14 -20.55 16.55
C LEU A 286 18.40 -21.09 17.78
N LYS A 287 18.53 -20.40 18.91
CA LYS A 287 17.88 -20.81 20.17
C LYS A 287 16.34 -20.62 20.11
N PRO A 288 15.53 -21.61 20.54
CA PRO A 288 14.06 -21.53 20.49
C PRO A 288 13.47 -20.32 21.24
N ASN A 289 14.10 -19.89 22.33
CA ASN A 289 13.66 -18.72 23.11
C ASN A 289 13.72 -17.40 22.34
N ILE A 290 14.50 -17.34 21.25
CA ILE A 290 14.48 -16.20 20.32
C ILE A 290 13.16 -16.20 19.55
N LEU A 291 12.72 -17.35 19.04
CA LEU A 291 11.45 -17.50 18.30
C LEU A 291 10.24 -17.15 19.16
N GLU A 292 10.24 -17.57 20.42
CA GLU A 292 9.16 -17.28 21.37
C GLU A 292 8.85 -15.78 21.49
N LYS A 293 9.86 -14.90 21.38
CA LYS A 293 9.67 -13.44 21.47
C LYS A 293 8.85 -12.86 20.32
N TYR A 294 8.76 -13.59 19.21
CA TYR A 294 8.06 -13.17 18.00
C TYR A 294 6.70 -13.85 17.84
N LEU A 295 6.32 -14.74 18.74
CA LEU A 295 5.04 -15.45 18.74
C LEU A 295 4.17 -15.01 19.92
N TYR A 296 2.88 -15.34 19.82
CA TYR A 296 1.93 -15.14 20.91
C TYR A 296 2.39 -15.89 22.18
N PRO A 297 2.18 -15.32 23.39
CA PRO A 297 1.61 -13.99 23.66
C PRO A 297 2.66 -12.87 23.69
N LYS A 298 3.95 -13.22 23.77
CA LYS A 298 5.06 -12.30 24.07
C LYS A 298 5.13 -11.11 23.10
N ASP A 299 4.84 -11.33 21.83
CA ASP A 299 4.89 -10.27 20.85
C ASP A 299 3.76 -9.25 21.00
N ILE A 300 2.54 -9.71 21.32
CA ILE A 300 1.39 -8.85 21.61
C ILE A 300 1.63 -8.08 22.91
N GLU A 301 2.10 -8.77 23.95
CA GLU A 301 2.49 -8.15 25.22
C GLU A 301 3.50 -7.03 25.01
N LYS A 302 4.56 -7.32 24.24
CA LYS A 302 5.58 -6.35 23.88
C LYS A 302 4.97 -5.13 23.18
N ILE A 303 4.15 -5.34 22.14
CA ILE A 303 3.50 -4.23 21.40
C ILE A 303 2.67 -3.36 22.33
N LEU A 304 1.86 -3.97 23.21
CA LEU A 304 1.02 -3.22 24.16
C LEU A 304 1.88 -2.44 25.17
N LEU A 305 2.91 -3.07 25.73
CA LEU A 305 3.81 -2.43 26.72
C LEU A 305 4.60 -1.28 26.11
N GLU A 306 5.20 -1.47 24.93
CA GLU A 306 5.93 -0.41 24.20
C GLU A 306 5.03 0.78 23.89
N ASN A 307 3.73 0.56 23.68
CA ASN A 307 2.75 1.61 23.45
C ASN A 307 2.07 2.14 24.74
N GLY A 308 2.51 1.72 25.93
CA GLY A 308 1.97 2.20 27.21
C GLY A 308 0.60 1.62 27.58
N GLN A 309 0.17 0.56 26.92
CA GLN A 309 -1.19 -0.01 27.00
C GLN A 309 -1.33 -1.07 28.11
N LYS A 310 -0.84 -0.77 29.33
CA LYS A 310 -0.82 -1.72 30.46
C LYS A 310 -2.22 -2.20 30.88
N LYS A 311 -3.23 -1.33 30.85
CA LYS A 311 -4.62 -1.71 31.18
C LYS A 311 -5.18 -2.70 30.15
N ILE A 312 -4.98 -2.40 28.86
CA ILE A 312 -5.44 -3.24 27.76
C ILE A 312 -4.76 -4.60 27.80
N LEU A 313 -3.48 -4.66 28.20
CA LEU A 313 -2.81 -5.94 28.41
C LEU A 313 -3.55 -6.82 29.44
N LYS A 314 -3.90 -6.26 30.60
CA LYS A 314 -4.69 -6.98 31.62
C LYS A 314 -6.06 -7.40 31.12
N ASP A 315 -6.71 -6.56 30.31
CA ASP A 315 -8.02 -6.90 29.71
C ASP A 315 -7.87 -8.00 28.66
N PHE A 316 -6.82 -7.92 27.84
CA PHE A 316 -6.50 -8.88 26.77
C PHE A 316 -6.23 -10.28 27.33
N GLU A 317 -5.54 -10.39 28.47
CA GLU A 317 -5.31 -11.68 29.16
C GLU A 317 -6.63 -12.41 29.46
N LYS A 318 -7.69 -11.66 29.79
CA LYS A 318 -9.04 -12.16 30.14
C LYS A 318 -9.94 -12.39 28.93
N PHE A 319 -9.56 -11.96 27.73
CA PHE A 319 -10.38 -12.15 26.54
C PHE A 319 -10.57 -13.63 26.23
N SER A 320 -11.77 -13.98 25.74
CA SER A 320 -11.96 -15.27 25.07
C SER A 320 -10.99 -15.36 23.89
N ILE A 321 -10.60 -16.57 23.54
CA ILE A 321 -9.65 -16.80 22.46
C ILE A 321 -10.14 -16.24 21.11
N GLU A 322 -11.45 -16.27 20.83
CA GLU A 322 -12.04 -15.65 19.65
C GLU A 322 -11.80 -14.13 19.63
N LYS A 323 -12.00 -13.46 20.78
CA LYS A 323 -11.69 -12.04 20.95
C LYS A 323 -10.18 -11.78 20.81
N LYS A 324 -9.32 -12.65 21.37
CA LYS A 324 -7.86 -12.54 21.22
C LYS A 324 -7.44 -12.62 19.75
N ARG A 325 -7.95 -13.60 18.99
CA ARG A 325 -7.65 -13.76 17.55
C ARG A 325 -8.05 -12.52 16.75
N LYS A 326 -9.26 -11.99 17.01
CA LYS A 326 -9.71 -10.75 16.38
C LYS A 326 -8.79 -9.58 16.70
N PHE A 327 -8.47 -9.40 17.99
CA PHE A 327 -7.60 -8.34 18.48
C PHE A 327 -6.19 -8.42 17.88
N ILE A 328 -5.61 -9.63 17.78
CA ILE A 328 -4.30 -9.87 17.16
C ILE A 328 -4.28 -9.42 15.70
N LYS A 329 -5.30 -9.80 14.91
CA LYS A 329 -5.42 -9.39 13.50
C LYS A 329 -5.58 -7.87 13.35
N GLU A 330 -6.32 -7.24 14.25
CA GLU A 330 -6.46 -5.77 14.28
C GLU A 330 -5.13 -5.09 14.63
N ILE A 331 -4.40 -5.57 15.65
CA ILE A 331 -3.05 -5.06 15.98
C ILE A 331 -2.11 -5.20 14.79
N PHE A 332 -2.10 -6.35 14.12
CA PHE A 332 -1.22 -6.58 12.97
C PHE A 332 -1.57 -5.70 11.77
N SER A 333 -2.78 -5.15 11.72
CA SER A 333 -3.19 -4.18 10.69
C SER A 333 -2.74 -2.75 10.99
N LEU A 334 -2.30 -2.44 12.21
CA LEU A 334 -1.87 -1.10 12.60
C LEU A 334 -0.42 -0.84 12.18
N ASN A 335 -0.12 0.39 11.77
CA ASN A 335 1.24 0.80 11.41
C ASN A 335 2.06 1.07 12.69
N PRO A 336 3.11 0.28 13.00
CA PRO A 336 3.87 0.43 14.25
C PRO A 336 4.51 1.82 14.42
N LYS A 337 4.96 2.44 13.32
CA LYS A 337 5.53 3.80 13.36
C LYS A 337 4.48 4.83 13.74
N ALA A 338 3.26 4.68 13.20
CA ALA A 338 2.15 5.59 13.53
C ALA A 338 1.74 5.48 15.01
N LEU A 339 1.82 4.28 15.61
CA LEU A 339 1.54 4.06 17.04
C LEU A 339 2.59 4.71 17.94
N ILE A 340 3.88 4.51 17.64
CA ILE A 340 4.99 5.14 18.37
C ILE A 340 4.87 6.66 18.29
N ARG A 341 4.63 7.19 17.09
CA ARG A 341 4.42 8.61 16.83
C ARG A 341 3.23 9.17 17.63
N GLN A 342 2.11 8.44 17.65
CA GLN A 342 0.91 8.84 18.40
C GLN A 342 1.19 8.96 19.88
N LYS A 343 1.82 7.95 20.47
CA LYS A 343 2.21 7.96 21.89
C LYS A 343 3.13 9.14 22.20
N ALA A 344 4.17 9.34 21.39
CA ALA A 344 5.16 10.39 21.61
C ALA A 344 4.51 11.79 21.61
N PHE A 345 3.70 12.11 20.58
CA PHE A 345 3.04 13.42 20.51
C PHE A 345 1.96 13.62 21.57
N TYR A 346 1.25 12.57 21.97
CA TYR A 346 0.26 12.67 23.04
C TYR A 346 0.93 12.99 24.39
N GLN A 347 2.06 12.34 24.68
CA GLN A 347 2.86 12.62 25.88
C GLN A 347 3.47 14.02 25.85
N TYR A 348 3.95 14.46 24.68
CA TYR A 348 4.47 15.81 24.49
C TYR A 348 3.40 16.87 24.72
N GLN A 349 2.21 16.73 24.11
CA GLN A 349 1.12 17.69 24.26
C GLN A 349 0.67 17.81 25.72
N LYS A 350 0.57 16.70 26.46
CA LYS A 350 0.27 16.74 27.89
C LYS A 350 1.31 17.52 28.70
N LYS A 351 2.60 17.46 28.33
CA LYS A 351 3.66 18.23 28.99
C LYS A 351 3.69 19.70 28.57
N SER A 352 3.41 20.00 27.30
CA SER A 352 3.45 21.37 26.76
C SER A 352 2.29 22.24 27.21
N ILE A 353 1.13 21.64 27.52
CA ILE A 353 -0.01 22.35 28.16
C ILE A 353 0.44 23.03 29.48
N PHE A 354 1.46 22.51 30.15
CA PHE A 354 2.04 23.11 31.37
C PHE A 354 3.12 24.19 31.10
N LYS A 355 3.47 24.51 29.84
CA LYS A 355 4.63 25.37 29.50
C LYS A 355 4.36 26.52 28.50
N ASN A 356 3.14 26.69 27.98
CA ASN A 356 2.92 27.64 26.89
C ASN A 356 2.67 29.09 27.36
N THR A 357 3.72 29.90 27.39
CA THR A 357 3.59 31.38 27.43
C THR A 357 4.44 32.14 26.39
N ASN A 358 5.33 31.51 25.60
CA ASN A 358 6.28 32.27 24.76
C ASN A 358 6.36 31.95 23.24
N GLU A 359 5.69 30.93 22.70
CA GLU A 359 5.83 30.58 21.26
C GLU A 359 5.08 31.52 20.28
N ASN A 360 4.18 32.39 20.76
CA ASN A 360 3.30 33.18 19.88
C ASN A 360 3.89 34.48 19.31
N LYS A 361 5.05 34.97 19.79
CA LYS A 361 5.54 36.31 19.37
C LYS A 361 5.97 36.41 17.90
N ASN A 362 6.36 35.29 17.27
CA ASN A 362 6.85 35.27 15.88
C ASN A 362 5.80 34.88 14.85
N LEU A 363 4.56 34.65 15.29
CA LEU A 363 3.46 34.23 14.45
C LEU A 363 2.64 35.45 14.04
N LEU A 364 2.65 35.79 12.75
CA LEU A 364 2.01 37.00 12.22
C LEU A 364 1.04 36.63 11.08
N PRO A 365 -0.11 37.32 10.96
CA PRO A 365 -0.98 37.17 9.79
C PRO A 365 -0.26 37.47 8.47
N LEU A 366 -0.52 36.68 7.43
CA LEU A 366 0.02 36.97 6.10
C LEU A 366 -0.64 38.24 5.54
N LYS A 367 0.17 39.27 5.31
CA LYS A 367 -0.32 40.59 4.85
C LYS A 367 -0.71 40.65 3.38
N LYS A 368 -0.01 39.91 2.50
CA LYS A 368 -0.22 39.96 1.04
C LYS A 368 -0.09 38.57 0.41
N SER A 369 -0.95 38.28 -0.57
CA SER A 369 -0.85 37.11 -1.45
C SER A 369 -0.91 37.56 -2.91
N LYS A 370 -0.29 36.80 -3.81
CA LYS A 370 -0.21 37.15 -5.24
C LYS A 370 -1.36 36.49 -6.00
N ARG A 371 -1.83 37.16 -7.06
CA ARG A 371 -2.71 36.56 -8.08
C ARG A 371 -1.87 36.11 -9.28
N ALA A 372 -2.38 35.14 -10.03
CA ALA A 372 -1.71 34.65 -11.24
C ALA A 372 -1.72 35.72 -12.34
N THR A 373 -0.59 35.82 -13.05
CA THR A 373 -0.42 36.70 -14.21
C THR A 373 -0.76 35.99 -15.52
N LYS A 374 -0.87 36.74 -16.63
CA LYS A 374 -0.99 36.15 -17.98
C LYS A 374 0.20 35.24 -18.31
N LYS A 375 1.41 35.59 -17.86
CA LYS A 375 2.62 34.77 -17.99
C LYS A 375 2.47 33.43 -17.26
N ASP A 376 1.89 33.44 -16.06
CA ASP A 376 1.61 32.21 -15.33
C ASP A 376 0.64 31.33 -16.13
N LEU A 377 -0.47 31.86 -16.61
CA LEU A 377 -1.42 31.10 -17.44
C LEU A 377 -0.74 30.45 -18.66
N LEU A 378 0.08 31.18 -19.40
CA LEU A 378 0.80 30.66 -20.57
C LEU A 378 1.83 29.57 -20.19
N THR A 379 2.61 29.79 -19.13
CA THR A 379 3.55 28.77 -18.61
C THR A 379 2.79 27.51 -18.18
N GLY A 380 1.65 27.67 -17.52
CA GLY A 380 0.78 26.58 -17.07
C GLY A 380 0.29 25.70 -18.21
N LYS A 381 -0.30 26.31 -19.25
CA LYS A 381 -0.72 25.61 -20.48
C LYS A 381 0.42 24.79 -21.06
N LYS A 382 1.58 25.41 -21.26
CA LYS A 382 2.77 24.73 -21.81
C LYS A 382 3.22 23.55 -20.95
N ILE A 383 3.17 23.65 -19.61
CA ILE A 383 3.52 22.53 -18.72
C ILE A 383 2.56 21.36 -18.92
N LEU A 384 1.25 21.62 -18.93
CA LEU A 384 0.23 20.58 -19.04
C LEU A 384 0.24 19.91 -20.42
N GLU A 385 0.59 20.65 -21.47
CA GLU A 385 0.73 20.12 -22.84
C GLU A 385 2.01 19.29 -23.03
N SER A 386 3.14 19.75 -22.48
CA SER A 386 4.46 19.18 -22.81
C SER A 386 5.04 18.21 -21.77
N THR A 387 4.42 18.07 -20.60
CA THR A 387 4.95 17.22 -19.53
C THR A 387 3.89 16.36 -18.88
N ASN A 388 4.30 15.18 -18.38
CA ASN A 388 3.45 14.40 -17.51
C ASN A 388 3.32 15.10 -16.16
N VAL A 389 2.08 15.31 -15.73
CA VAL A 389 1.73 15.90 -14.43
C VAL A 389 0.83 14.95 -13.66
N GLY A 390 0.85 15.08 -12.33
CA GLY A 390 0.06 14.24 -11.43
C GLY A 390 -0.93 15.06 -10.61
N CYS A 391 -2.00 14.42 -10.16
CA CYS A 391 -2.83 14.89 -9.06
C CYS A 391 -3.01 13.80 -7.99
N ILE A 392 -3.22 14.21 -6.75
CA ILE A 392 -3.66 13.38 -5.64
C ILE A 392 -5.01 13.90 -5.15
N ILE A 393 -6.02 13.03 -5.15
CA ILE A 393 -7.36 13.33 -4.63
C ILE A 393 -7.48 12.73 -3.23
N LEU A 394 -7.73 13.59 -2.23
CA LEU A 394 -7.93 13.16 -0.83
C LEU A 394 -9.39 12.69 -0.65
N ALA A 395 -9.61 11.38 -0.75
CA ALA A 395 -10.92 10.73 -0.70
C ALA A 395 -11.10 9.77 0.50
N GLY A 396 -10.35 10.00 1.59
CA GLY A 396 -10.43 9.17 2.79
C GLY A 396 -11.66 9.37 3.68
N GLY A 397 -12.42 10.43 3.45
CA GLY A 397 -13.54 10.83 4.29
C GLY A 397 -14.81 9.99 4.07
N GLN A 398 -15.57 9.80 5.16
CA GLN A 398 -16.93 9.27 5.12
C GLN A 398 -17.95 10.42 5.03
N GLY A 399 -19.09 10.16 4.39
CA GLY A 399 -20.18 11.12 4.17
C GLY A 399 -21.12 11.32 5.37
N SER A 400 -20.74 10.89 6.57
CA SER A 400 -21.66 10.83 7.72
C SER A 400 -22.28 12.18 8.12
N ARG A 401 -21.55 13.30 7.96
CA ARG A 401 -22.07 14.66 8.20
C ARG A 401 -23.14 15.09 7.19
N LEU A 402 -23.21 14.44 6.02
CA LEU A 402 -24.23 14.68 4.99
C LEU A 402 -25.45 13.76 5.18
N GLY A 403 -25.46 12.94 6.23
CA GLY A 403 -26.44 11.85 6.36
C GLY A 403 -26.22 10.73 5.35
N PHE A 404 -25.04 10.66 4.72
CA PHE A 404 -24.72 9.65 3.72
C PHE A 404 -23.92 8.51 4.35
N ASN A 405 -24.48 7.30 4.29
CA ASN A 405 -23.82 6.09 4.75
C ASN A 405 -22.91 5.52 3.65
N GLY A 406 -21.73 6.09 3.51
CA GLY A 406 -20.75 5.63 2.54
C GLY A 406 -19.61 6.63 2.30
N PRO A 407 -18.69 6.31 1.37
CA PRO A 407 -17.56 7.16 1.03
C PRO A 407 -18.04 8.54 0.57
N LYS A 408 -17.52 9.64 1.15
CA LYS A 408 -17.99 10.99 0.76
C LYS A 408 -17.83 11.24 -0.75
N ALA A 409 -16.78 10.68 -1.34
CA ALA A 409 -16.52 10.72 -2.78
C ALA A 409 -17.69 10.21 -3.66
N LEU A 410 -18.51 9.29 -3.13
CA LEU A 410 -19.69 8.73 -3.81
C LEU A 410 -21.00 9.46 -3.50
N TYR A 411 -20.95 10.55 -2.73
CA TYR A 411 -22.11 11.40 -2.51
C TYR A 411 -22.52 12.07 -3.82
N LYS A 412 -23.82 12.07 -4.13
CA LYS A 412 -24.34 12.58 -5.41
C LYS A 412 -24.84 14.01 -5.30
N ILE A 413 -24.50 14.81 -6.30
CA ILE A 413 -25.02 16.17 -6.56
C ILE A 413 -25.28 16.26 -8.07
N ASN A 414 -26.44 16.79 -8.47
CA ASN A 414 -26.85 16.83 -9.88
C ASN A 414 -26.71 15.45 -10.57
N LYS A 415 -27.19 14.39 -9.90
CA LYS A 415 -27.16 12.98 -10.33
C LYS A 415 -25.77 12.33 -10.50
N LYS A 416 -24.67 13.06 -10.33
CA LYS A 416 -23.30 12.55 -10.39
C LYS A 416 -22.63 12.59 -9.03
N THR A 417 -21.76 11.64 -8.75
CA THR A 417 -20.94 11.60 -7.55
C THR A 417 -19.90 12.71 -7.54
N LEU A 418 -19.41 13.12 -6.36
CA LEU A 418 -18.36 14.14 -6.25
C LEU A 418 -17.11 13.77 -7.04
N ILE A 419 -16.72 12.48 -7.00
CA ILE A 419 -15.56 12.01 -7.73
C ILE A 419 -15.79 12.01 -9.25
N GLU A 420 -17.02 11.72 -9.73
CA GLU A 420 -17.35 11.82 -11.15
C GLU A 420 -17.16 13.23 -11.69
N HIS A 421 -17.65 14.26 -10.97
CA HIS A 421 -17.46 15.66 -11.38
C HIS A 421 -15.98 16.00 -11.58
N ILE A 422 -15.11 15.55 -10.68
CA ILE A 422 -13.66 15.78 -10.78
C ILE A 422 -13.05 14.99 -11.95
N ILE A 423 -13.38 13.70 -12.09
CA ILE A 423 -12.79 12.84 -13.14
C ILE A 423 -13.22 13.27 -14.54
N GLU A 424 -14.45 13.76 -14.71
CA GLU A 424 -14.92 14.30 -15.99
C GLU A 424 -14.11 15.53 -16.40
N LYS A 425 -13.85 16.46 -15.48
CA LYS A 425 -12.97 17.62 -15.76
C LYS A 425 -11.58 17.18 -16.22
N ILE A 426 -10.99 16.20 -15.54
CA ILE A 426 -9.67 15.66 -15.91
C ILE A 426 -9.73 15.04 -17.30
N SER A 427 -10.77 14.27 -17.61
CA SER A 427 -10.93 13.61 -18.90
C SER A 427 -11.09 14.61 -20.05
N LEU A 428 -11.90 15.65 -19.85
CA LEU A 428 -12.06 16.75 -20.81
C LEU A 428 -10.74 17.50 -21.02
N LYS A 429 -10.03 17.84 -19.93
CA LYS A 429 -8.72 18.51 -19.98
C LYS A 429 -7.68 17.68 -20.73
N GLN A 430 -7.59 16.39 -20.42
CA GLN A 430 -6.70 15.46 -21.10
C GLN A 430 -6.98 15.40 -22.61
N ASN A 431 -8.25 15.32 -23.01
CA ASN A 431 -8.63 15.29 -24.42
C ASN A 431 -8.24 16.59 -25.14
N SER A 432 -8.43 17.74 -24.48
CA SER A 432 -8.01 19.04 -25.01
C SER A 432 -6.49 19.17 -25.15
N LEU A 433 -5.72 18.66 -24.18
CA LEU A 433 -4.26 18.78 -24.16
C LEU A 433 -3.55 17.72 -25.02
N LYS A 434 -4.25 16.63 -25.37
CA LYS A 434 -3.67 15.42 -25.99
C LYS A 434 -2.51 14.81 -25.18
N THR A 435 -2.48 15.05 -23.87
CA THR A 435 -1.43 14.60 -22.94
C THR A 435 -2.01 13.82 -21.78
N LYS A 436 -1.30 12.76 -21.35
CA LYS A 436 -1.76 11.91 -20.25
C LYS A 436 -1.68 12.62 -18.91
N LEU A 437 -2.80 12.64 -18.18
CA LEU A 437 -2.89 13.11 -16.81
C LEU A 437 -2.89 11.90 -15.86
N TYR A 438 -2.11 11.99 -14.77
CA TYR A 438 -1.95 10.89 -13.81
C TYR A 438 -2.64 11.21 -12.49
N ILE A 439 -3.40 10.25 -11.96
CA ILE A 439 -4.30 10.45 -10.82
C ILE A 439 -3.98 9.40 -9.76
N SER A 440 -3.80 9.84 -8.53
CA SER A 440 -3.74 8.95 -7.38
C SER A 440 -4.85 9.30 -6.39
N ILE A 441 -5.69 8.34 -6.04
CA ILE A 441 -6.82 8.53 -5.12
C ILE A 441 -6.43 7.97 -3.76
N MET A 442 -6.30 8.88 -2.77
CA MET A 442 -6.03 8.51 -1.39
C MET A 442 -7.33 8.16 -0.68
N THR A 443 -7.45 6.91 -0.28
CA THR A 443 -8.63 6.31 0.35
C THR A 443 -8.36 6.00 1.82
N SER A 444 -9.34 5.41 2.50
CA SER A 444 -9.23 4.82 3.82
C SER A 444 -9.56 3.33 3.73
N ASP A 445 -9.13 2.51 4.71
CA ASP A 445 -9.44 1.07 4.75
C ASP A 445 -10.95 0.81 4.68
N GLN A 446 -11.77 1.74 5.19
CA GLN A 446 -13.24 1.61 5.21
C GLN A 446 -13.90 1.88 3.86
N ASN A 447 -13.28 2.66 2.96
CA ASN A 447 -13.91 3.05 1.69
C ASN A 447 -13.16 2.61 0.43
N HIS A 448 -12.00 1.97 0.59
CA HIS A 448 -11.13 1.59 -0.52
C HIS A 448 -11.83 0.67 -1.53
N SER A 449 -12.42 -0.43 -1.04
CA SER A 449 -13.06 -1.44 -1.89
C SER A 449 -14.22 -0.86 -2.69
N ASP A 450 -15.04 0.00 -2.07
CA ASP A 450 -16.19 0.64 -2.71
C ASP A 450 -15.74 1.55 -3.85
N LEU A 451 -14.69 2.34 -3.63
CA LEU A 451 -14.15 3.25 -4.64
C LEU A 451 -13.47 2.50 -5.79
N VAL A 452 -12.66 1.48 -5.50
CA VAL A 452 -12.04 0.66 -6.56
C VAL A 452 -13.11 0.00 -7.41
N SER A 453 -14.11 -0.63 -6.78
CA SER A 453 -15.22 -1.30 -7.47
C SER A 453 -16.05 -0.30 -8.31
N PHE A 454 -16.25 0.91 -7.80
CA PHE A 454 -16.96 1.96 -8.53
C PHE A 454 -16.23 2.35 -9.81
N PHE A 455 -14.90 2.54 -9.77
CA PHE A 455 -14.13 2.84 -10.97
C PHE A 455 -14.07 1.66 -11.95
N GLU A 456 -13.92 0.43 -11.46
CA GLU A 456 -13.92 -0.77 -12.31
C GLU A 456 -15.25 -0.94 -13.06
N LYS A 457 -16.39 -0.80 -12.36
CA LYS A 457 -17.73 -0.86 -12.97
C LYS A 457 -17.95 0.21 -14.04
N ASN A 458 -17.33 1.37 -13.89
CA ASN A 458 -17.43 2.48 -14.86
C ASN A 458 -16.27 2.50 -15.87
N ASN A 459 -15.53 1.38 -16.02
CA ASN A 459 -14.39 1.26 -16.94
C ASN A 459 -13.38 2.42 -16.80
N PHE A 460 -13.10 2.81 -15.56
CA PHE A 460 -12.23 3.92 -15.17
C PHE A 460 -12.56 5.26 -15.87
N PHE A 461 -13.83 5.46 -16.26
CA PHE A 461 -14.30 6.65 -16.98
C PHE A 461 -13.52 6.91 -18.29
N GLY A 462 -13.05 5.85 -18.95
CA GLY A 462 -12.26 5.94 -20.18
C GLY A 462 -10.77 6.26 -19.98
N LEU A 463 -10.32 6.48 -18.74
CA LEU A 463 -8.90 6.62 -18.42
C LEU A 463 -8.19 5.28 -18.54
N LYS A 464 -6.93 5.28 -19.01
CA LYS A 464 -6.14 4.04 -19.07
C LYS A 464 -5.81 3.59 -17.65
N LYS A 465 -5.83 2.29 -17.40
CA LYS A 465 -5.52 1.69 -16.09
C LYS A 465 -4.12 2.08 -15.56
N ASP A 466 -3.17 2.46 -16.43
CA ASP A 466 -1.85 2.92 -16.00
C ASP A 466 -1.82 4.36 -15.45
N GLN A 467 -2.90 5.13 -15.66
CA GLN A 467 -3.04 6.54 -15.28
C GLN A 467 -3.66 6.74 -13.91
N ILE A 468 -4.38 5.75 -13.37
CA ILE A 468 -5.11 5.87 -12.13
C ILE A 468 -4.63 4.84 -11.10
N ASP A 469 -4.28 5.32 -9.91
CA ASP A 469 -3.88 4.50 -8.79
C ASP A 469 -4.75 4.76 -7.55
N PHE A 470 -4.95 3.73 -6.74
CA PHE A 470 -5.59 3.85 -5.44
C PHE A 470 -4.58 3.49 -4.36
N PHE A 471 -4.52 4.30 -3.31
CA PHE A 471 -3.69 4.03 -2.15
C PHE A 471 -4.41 4.39 -0.87
N LYS A 472 -4.02 3.77 0.24
CA LYS A 472 -4.72 3.87 1.53
C LYS A 472 -3.89 4.69 2.51
N GLN A 473 -4.54 5.61 3.22
CA GLN A 473 -3.94 6.25 4.37
C GLN A 473 -3.87 5.29 5.56
N SER A 474 -2.99 5.58 6.52
CA SER A 474 -2.84 4.78 7.72
C SER A 474 -3.97 5.04 8.72
N PHE A 475 -4.08 4.16 9.72
CA PHE A 475 -5.03 4.29 10.81
C PHE A 475 -4.28 4.22 12.14
N VAL A 476 -4.82 4.92 13.12
CA VAL A 476 -4.38 4.88 14.52
C VAL A 476 -5.57 4.66 15.45
N PRO A 477 -5.35 4.02 16.61
CA PRO A 477 -6.40 3.88 17.62
C PRO A 477 -6.91 5.23 18.13
N PHE A 478 -8.19 5.31 18.46
CA PHE A 478 -8.70 6.36 19.33
C PHE A 478 -8.11 6.22 20.72
N LEU A 479 -7.83 7.35 21.37
CA LEU A 479 -7.33 7.39 22.74
C LEU A 479 -8.41 7.81 23.74
N ASP A 480 -8.33 7.32 24.97
CA ASP A 480 -9.02 7.93 26.11
C ASP A 480 -8.27 9.15 26.66
N GLU A 481 -8.82 9.80 27.67
CA GLU A 481 -8.20 10.98 28.33
C GLU A 481 -6.89 10.66 29.06
N LYS A 482 -6.56 9.37 29.24
CA LYS A 482 -5.29 8.90 29.80
C LYS A 482 -4.27 8.53 28.71
N GLY A 483 -4.67 8.48 27.43
CA GLY A 483 -3.83 8.07 26.32
C GLY A 483 -3.85 6.56 26.05
N SER A 484 -4.77 5.83 26.66
CA SER A 484 -4.98 4.40 26.38
C SER A 484 -5.84 4.22 25.14
N TRP A 485 -5.60 3.17 24.35
CA TRP A 485 -6.44 2.86 23.20
C TRP A 485 -7.86 2.49 23.64
N ILE A 486 -8.84 2.92 22.87
CA ILE A 486 -10.23 2.54 23.11
C ILE A 486 -10.49 1.17 22.49
N VAL A 487 -10.80 0.20 23.35
CA VAL A 487 -11.14 -1.18 22.97
C VAL A 487 -12.55 -1.49 23.45
N SER A 488 -13.37 -2.07 22.58
CA SER A 488 -14.73 -2.49 22.92
C SER A 488 -15.05 -3.83 22.26
N ASN A 489 -15.53 -4.79 23.06
CA ASN A 489 -15.80 -6.16 22.65
C ASN A 489 -14.63 -6.84 21.92
N GLY A 490 -13.42 -6.69 22.47
CA GLY A 490 -12.19 -7.25 21.87
C GLY A 490 -11.78 -6.62 20.55
N SER A 491 -12.28 -5.42 20.24
CA SER A 491 -11.99 -4.70 19.00
C SER A 491 -11.49 -3.28 19.27
N ILE A 492 -10.34 -2.94 18.69
CA ILE A 492 -9.69 -1.64 18.73
C ILE A 492 -10.49 -0.67 17.89
N LYS A 493 -10.85 0.48 18.47
CA LYS A 493 -11.50 1.56 17.73
C LYS A 493 -10.44 2.42 17.08
N THR A 494 -10.47 2.48 15.75
CA THR A 494 -9.46 3.17 14.94
C THR A 494 -10.06 4.34 14.17
N CYS A 495 -9.22 5.29 13.83
CA CYS A 495 -9.53 6.43 12.98
C CYS A 495 -8.42 6.64 11.94
N PRO A 496 -8.72 7.26 10.78
CA PRO A 496 -7.67 7.68 9.87
C PRO A 496 -6.74 8.69 10.56
N ASP A 497 -5.44 8.58 10.31
CA ASP A 497 -4.39 9.38 10.96
C ASP A 497 -4.16 10.78 10.32
N GLY A 498 -5.13 11.22 9.52
CA GLY A 498 -5.19 12.55 8.91
C GLY A 498 -4.60 12.60 7.49
N ASN A 499 -4.79 13.74 6.81
CA ASN A 499 -4.30 13.91 5.43
C ASN A 499 -2.78 14.10 5.34
N GLY A 500 -2.09 14.34 6.46
CA GLY A 500 -0.62 14.35 6.54
C GLY A 500 0.03 12.99 6.23
N ALA A 501 -0.71 11.89 6.35
CA ALA A 501 -0.24 10.56 5.96
C ALA A 501 -0.02 10.37 4.46
N ILE A 502 -0.48 11.34 3.63
CA ILE A 502 -0.32 11.34 2.16
C ILE A 502 1.09 10.95 1.74
N PHE A 503 2.11 11.52 2.38
CA PHE A 503 3.49 11.30 1.98
C PHE A 503 3.95 9.87 2.23
N THR A 504 3.80 9.38 3.46
CA THR A 504 4.17 8.01 3.84
C THR A 504 3.39 6.99 3.03
N SER A 505 2.07 7.15 2.91
CA SER A 505 1.20 6.25 2.17
C SER A 505 1.50 6.23 0.66
N PHE A 506 1.97 7.33 0.08
CA PHE A 506 2.39 7.40 -1.32
C PHE A 506 3.67 6.60 -1.59
N PHE A 507 4.63 6.61 -0.66
CA PHE A 507 5.82 5.73 -0.71
C PHE A 507 5.47 4.27 -0.47
N ASP A 508 4.64 3.98 0.52
CA ASP A 508 4.23 2.60 0.85
C ASP A 508 3.44 1.95 -0.29
N ALA A 509 2.73 2.76 -1.09
CA ALA A 509 2.08 2.33 -2.32
C ALA A 509 3.01 2.27 -3.55
N ASN A 510 4.31 2.56 -3.39
CA ASN A 510 5.31 2.60 -4.45
C ASN A 510 5.02 3.63 -5.57
N LEU A 511 4.14 4.60 -5.28
CA LEU A 511 3.69 5.59 -6.27
C LEU A 511 4.71 6.69 -6.51
N PHE A 512 5.55 7.01 -5.52
CA PHE A 512 6.70 7.91 -5.71
C PHE A 512 7.59 7.45 -6.86
N TYR A 513 8.02 6.19 -6.83
CA TYR A 513 8.89 5.63 -7.87
C TYR A 513 8.16 5.52 -9.21
N LYS A 514 6.87 5.12 -9.20
CA LYS A 514 6.03 5.13 -10.41
C LYS A 514 5.98 6.53 -11.05
N TYR A 515 5.77 7.58 -10.26
CA TYR A 515 5.69 8.95 -10.77
C TYR A 515 7.04 9.46 -11.27
N LYS A 516 8.14 9.12 -10.59
CA LYS A 516 9.51 9.42 -11.07
C LYS A 516 9.81 8.73 -12.39
N ASP A 517 9.43 7.47 -12.56
CA ASP A 517 9.57 6.72 -13.83
C ASP A 517 8.77 7.35 -14.96
N LYS A 518 7.59 7.91 -14.65
CA LYS A 518 6.75 8.67 -15.59
C LYS A 518 7.24 10.10 -15.81
N LYS A 519 8.36 10.51 -15.19
CA LYS A 519 8.94 11.86 -15.25
C LYS A 519 7.99 12.96 -14.76
N ILE A 520 7.08 12.63 -13.85
CA ILE A 520 6.17 13.60 -13.24
C ILE A 520 6.96 14.46 -12.24
N LYS A 521 6.86 15.77 -12.39
CA LYS A 521 7.56 16.75 -11.52
C LYS A 521 6.64 17.46 -10.54
N TYR A 522 5.41 17.71 -10.96
CA TYR A 522 4.43 18.50 -10.22
C TYR A 522 3.22 17.62 -9.88
N ILE A 523 2.81 17.67 -8.61
CA ILE A 523 1.66 16.95 -8.09
C ILE A 523 0.70 17.96 -7.47
N SER A 524 -0.48 18.13 -8.06
CA SER A 524 -1.57 18.87 -7.40
C SER A 524 -2.21 17.99 -6.33
N VAL A 525 -2.65 18.58 -5.24
CA VAL A 525 -3.38 17.88 -4.17
C VAL A 525 -4.68 18.61 -3.96
N ILE A 526 -5.81 17.89 -4.04
CA ILE A 526 -7.15 18.45 -3.85
C ILE A 526 -8.00 17.58 -2.92
N PRO A 527 -8.91 18.17 -2.13
CA PRO A 527 -9.89 17.41 -1.38
C PRO A 527 -11.07 16.99 -2.28
N VAL A 528 -11.59 15.77 -2.08
CA VAL A 528 -12.73 15.27 -2.89
C VAL A 528 -14.04 16.01 -2.60
N ASP A 529 -14.12 16.72 -1.48
CA ASP A 529 -15.34 17.42 -1.09
C ASP A 529 -15.57 18.74 -1.82
N ASN A 530 -14.64 19.17 -2.67
CA ASN A 530 -14.77 20.35 -3.51
C ASN A 530 -14.93 19.95 -4.98
N PRO A 531 -16.15 19.65 -5.47
CA PRO A 531 -16.37 19.13 -6.82
C PRO A 531 -16.08 20.15 -7.93
N ILE A 532 -16.02 21.45 -7.59
CA ILE A 532 -15.68 22.50 -8.57
C ILE A 532 -14.17 22.67 -8.77
N ALA A 533 -13.32 22.05 -7.95
CA ALA A 533 -11.87 22.17 -8.10
C ALA A 533 -11.39 21.64 -9.47
N ASP A 534 -10.52 22.39 -10.15
CA ASP A 534 -9.72 21.89 -11.28
C ASP A 534 -8.38 21.33 -10.75
N PRO A 535 -8.14 20.01 -10.79
CA PRO A 535 -6.86 19.43 -10.38
C PRO A 535 -5.68 19.88 -11.26
N PHE A 536 -5.93 20.37 -12.46
CA PHE A 536 -4.92 20.76 -13.45
C PHE A 536 -5.08 22.23 -13.88
N ASP A 537 -5.32 23.10 -12.89
CA ASP A 537 -5.41 24.56 -13.07
C ASP A 537 -4.11 25.17 -13.62
N GLU A 538 -4.14 25.69 -14.84
CA GLU A 538 -3.01 26.30 -15.53
C GLU A 538 -2.39 27.45 -14.74
N LYS A 539 -3.21 28.29 -14.08
CA LYS A 539 -2.72 29.42 -13.29
C LYS A 539 -1.86 28.92 -12.13
N LEU A 540 -2.28 27.83 -11.49
CA LEU A 540 -1.54 27.23 -10.37
C LEU A 540 -0.21 26.62 -10.83
N PHE A 541 -0.22 25.83 -11.91
CA PHE A 541 1.00 25.21 -12.46
C PHE A 541 2.01 26.26 -12.95
N GLY A 542 1.52 27.27 -13.65
CA GLY A 542 2.34 28.37 -14.15
C GLY A 542 2.97 29.20 -13.04
N PHE A 543 2.16 29.62 -12.06
CA PHE A 543 2.63 30.40 -10.92
C PHE A 543 3.69 29.64 -10.13
N HIS A 544 3.46 28.36 -9.87
CA HIS A 544 4.41 27.50 -9.18
C HIS A 544 5.75 27.40 -9.91
N LYS A 545 5.71 27.20 -11.23
CA LYS A 545 6.92 27.11 -12.06
C LYS A 545 7.68 28.44 -12.12
N ASN A 546 6.99 29.53 -12.45
CA ASN A 546 7.60 30.83 -12.67
C ASN A 546 8.25 31.40 -11.40
N ASN A 547 7.65 31.13 -10.24
CA ASN A 547 8.21 31.54 -8.96
C ASN A 547 9.26 30.55 -8.40
N LYS A 548 9.52 29.42 -9.09
CA LYS A 548 10.41 28.34 -8.62
C LYS A 548 9.99 27.77 -7.25
N ASN A 549 8.69 27.64 -7.03
CA ASN A 549 8.17 27.18 -5.74
C ASN A 549 8.48 25.69 -5.55
N GLU A 550 8.66 25.28 -4.28
CA GLU A 550 8.61 23.86 -3.91
C GLU A 550 7.17 23.47 -3.55
N ILE A 551 6.44 24.41 -2.94
CA ILE A 551 5.02 24.28 -2.61
C ILE A 551 4.29 25.58 -2.95
N THR A 552 3.11 25.45 -3.56
CA THR A 552 2.17 26.56 -3.72
C THR A 552 0.86 26.21 -3.06
N ILE A 553 0.38 27.11 -2.19
CA ILE A 553 -0.91 26.99 -1.50
C ILE A 553 -1.90 27.87 -2.26
N LYS A 554 -2.96 27.29 -2.84
CA LYS A 554 -4.05 28.09 -3.39
C LYS A 554 -4.93 28.56 -2.24
N CYS A 555 -5.25 29.85 -2.17
CA CYS A 555 -5.96 30.43 -1.04
C CYS A 555 -7.07 31.37 -1.49
N ILE A 556 -7.97 31.68 -0.56
CA ILE A 556 -9.08 32.63 -0.74
C ILE A 556 -8.97 33.75 0.28
N THR A 557 -9.62 34.89 0.00
CA THR A 557 -9.85 35.94 0.99
C THR A 557 -10.86 35.46 2.02
N ARG A 558 -10.69 35.85 3.28
CA ARG A 558 -11.67 35.60 4.35
C ARG A 558 -12.82 36.58 4.22
N GLU A 559 -14.04 36.05 4.06
CA GLU A 559 -15.28 36.83 3.99
C GLU A 559 -15.73 37.30 5.38
N LYS A 560 -15.54 36.45 6.40
CA LYS A 560 -15.84 36.75 7.81
C LYS A 560 -14.55 36.70 8.62
N LYS A 561 -14.40 37.66 9.53
CA LYS A 561 -13.23 37.78 10.41
C LYS A 561 -13.04 36.52 11.30
N ASP A 562 -14.13 35.86 11.69
CA ASP A 562 -14.17 34.68 12.57
C ASP A 562 -14.39 33.34 11.84
N GLU A 563 -14.09 33.27 10.55
CA GLU A 563 -14.33 32.07 9.73
C GLU A 563 -13.62 30.80 10.28
N LYS A 564 -14.37 29.70 10.42
CA LYS A 564 -13.91 28.36 10.89
C LYS A 564 -13.14 27.60 9.79
N LYS A 565 -12.08 28.20 9.28
CA LYS A 565 -11.16 27.65 8.27
C LYS A 565 -9.73 27.95 8.67
N GLY A 566 -8.80 27.06 8.29
CA GLY A 566 -7.37 27.25 8.55
C GLY A 566 -6.88 28.58 7.97
N ALA A 567 -6.27 29.40 8.82
CA ALA A 567 -5.77 30.72 8.48
C ALA A 567 -4.33 30.64 7.96
N ILE A 568 -3.96 31.58 7.08
CA ILE A 568 -2.60 31.66 6.55
C ILE A 568 -1.79 32.71 7.30
N ALA A 569 -0.70 32.26 7.89
CA ALA A 569 0.22 33.04 8.70
C ALA A 569 1.64 33.02 8.12
N THR A 570 2.52 33.77 8.76
CA THR A 570 3.96 33.66 8.65
C THR A 570 4.57 33.40 10.02
N PHE A 571 5.48 32.43 10.11
CA PHE A 571 6.32 32.17 11.28
C PHE A 571 7.78 32.26 10.85
N ASN A 572 8.56 33.15 11.47
CA ASN A 572 9.95 33.45 11.05
C ASN A 572 10.06 33.68 9.53
N ASN A 573 9.17 34.52 8.98
CA ASN A 573 9.06 34.84 7.54
C ASN A 573 8.73 33.66 6.60
N LYS A 574 8.42 32.47 7.11
CA LYS A 574 7.95 31.32 6.33
C LYS A 574 6.43 31.19 6.43
N ILE A 575 5.78 30.84 5.32
CA ILE A 575 4.33 30.64 5.29
C ILE A 575 3.97 29.41 6.12
N LYS A 576 2.96 29.57 6.99
CA LYS A 576 2.41 28.52 7.84
C LYS A 576 0.88 28.56 7.77
N ILE A 577 0.26 27.40 7.90
CA ILE A 577 -1.20 27.30 8.06
C ILE A 577 -1.48 27.00 9.54
N ILE A 578 -2.46 27.70 10.10
CA ILE A 578 -2.91 27.53 11.48
C ILE A 578 -4.35 27.08 11.43
N GLU A 579 -4.69 26.00 12.14
CA GLU A 579 -6.09 25.59 12.25
C GLU A 579 -6.88 26.57 13.12
N TYR A 580 -8.16 26.76 12.80
CA TYR A 580 -9.00 27.74 13.50
C TYR A 580 -9.20 27.41 14.99
N ILE A 581 -9.02 26.14 15.39
CA ILE A 581 -9.10 25.69 16.79
C ILE A 581 -7.90 26.13 17.63
N ASP A 582 -6.80 26.51 16.98
CA ASP A 582 -5.57 26.97 17.63
C ASP A 582 -5.53 28.50 17.74
N LEU A 583 -6.55 29.20 17.24
CA LEU A 583 -6.68 30.66 17.28
C LEU A 583 -7.73 31.05 18.32
N ASP A 584 -7.39 32.03 19.16
CA ASP A 584 -8.42 32.70 19.96
C ASP A 584 -9.31 33.59 19.06
N GLY A 585 -10.51 33.94 19.55
CA GLY A 585 -11.52 34.64 18.76
C GLY A 585 -11.09 36.01 18.25
N GLU A 586 -10.23 36.73 18.99
CA GLU A 586 -9.72 38.05 18.59
C GLU A 586 -8.56 37.96 17.60
N GLN A 587 -7.60 37.05 17.80
CA GLN A 587 -6.50 36.84 16.86
C GLN A 587 -7.01 36.37 15.50
N ASN A 588 -8.06 35.53 15.48
CA ASN A 588 -8.64 35.03 14.23
C ASN A 588 -9.10 36.16 13.29
N LYS A 589 -9.54 37.30 13.85
CA LYS A 589 -10.03 38.46 13.09
C LYS A 589 -8.95 39.17 12.27
N ASN A 590 -7.67 38.98 12.62
CA ASN A 590 -6.54 39.65 11.99
C ASN A 590 -6.01 38.91 10.75
N TYR A 591 -6.53 37.71 10.46
CA TYR A 591 -6.12 36.93 9.31
C TYR A 591 -6.94 37.31 8.06
N LEU A 592 -6.25 37.48 6.93
CA LEU A 592 -6.85 37.92 5.66
C LEU A 592 -7.17 36.76 4.70
N PHE A 593 -6.46 35.64 4.83
CA PHE A 593 -6.51 34.54 3.87
C PHE A 593 -6.81 33.21 4.55
N SER A 594 -7.63 32.40 3.88
CA SER A 594 -7.99 31.04 4.28
C SER A 594 -7.36 30.00 3.36
N ASN A 595 -6.88 28.91 3.97
CA ASN A 595 -6.42 27.72 3.28
C ASN A 595 -7.59 27.04 2.54
N SER A 596 -7.42 26.76 1.25
CA SER A 596 -8.41 26.04 0.44
C SER A 596 -8.25 24.52 0.49
N GLY A 597 -7.14 24.00 1.03
CA GLY A 597 -6.79 22.58 0.93
C GLY A 597 -6.26 22.16 -0.44
N ILE A 598 -6.09 23.11 -1.38
CA ILE A 598 -5.52 22.87 -2.72
C ILE A 598 -4.06 23.30 -2.75
N TYR A 599 -3.20 22.37 -3.15
CA TYR A 599 -1.76 22.55 -3.18
C TYR A 599 -1.18 22.13 -4.51
N LEU A 600 -0.04 22.71 -4.89
CA LEU A 600 0.84 22.16 -5.91
C LEU A 600 2.23 21.95 -5.31
N ILE A 601 2.73 20.72 -5.41
CA ILE A 601 3.92 20.25 -4.70
C ILE A 601 4.90 19.64 -5.70
N ASN A 602 6.18 19.98 -5.58
CA ASN A 602 7.24 19.27 -6.29
C ASN A 602 7.37 17.83 -5.78
N ILE A 603 7.45 16.86 -6.69
CA ILE A 603 7.59 15.46 -6.28
C ILE A 603 8.82 15.21 -5.40
N ASP A 604 9.90 15.97 -5.58
CA ASP A 604 11.12 15.82 -4.79
C ASP A 604 10.92 16.21 -3.32
N PHE A 605 9.92 17.05 -3.03
CA PHE A 605 9.52 17.36 -1.65
C PHE A 605 9.01 16.11 -0.93
N PHE A 606 8.29 15.19 -1.60
CA PHE A 606 7.85 13.93 -0.99
C PHE A 606 9.06 13.13 -0.48
N LYS A 607 10.15 13.08 -1.25
CA LYS A 607 11.39 12.44 -0.80
C LYS A 607 12.06 13.20 0.35
N LYS A 608 12.04 14.54 0.30
CA LYS A 608 12.63 15.40 1.32
C LYS A 608 12.02 15.18 2.70
N ILE A 609 10.69 15.07 2.80
CA ILE A 609 10.01 14.84 4.08
C ILE A 609 9.90 13.35 4.46
N GLN A 610 10.52 12.46 3.67
CA GLN A 610 10.48 11.03 3.96
C GLN A 610 11.22 10.76 5.29
N GLY A 611 10.49 10.20 6.26
CA GLY A 611 11.03 9.91 7.59
C GLY A 611 10.85 11.03 8.61
N PHE A 612 10.27 12.18 8.23
CA PHE A 612 9.84 13.20 9.19
C PHE A 612 8.51 12.80 9.82
N ASP A 613 8.46 12.87 11.15
CA ASP A 613 7.24 12.63 11.91
C ASP A 613 6.43 13.92 12.04
N LEU A 614 5.38 14.03 11.22
CA LEU A 614 4.43 15.14 11.34
C LEU A 614 3.70 15.11 12.68
N LYS A 615 3.50 16.29 13.27
CA LYS A 615 2.78 16.48 14.53
C LYS A 615 1.36 15.90 14.43
N TYR A 616 0.94 15.22 15.49
CA TYR A 616 -0.47 14.90 15.68
C TYR A 616 -1.17 16.01 16.45
N GLN A 617 -2.30 16.43 15.89
CA GLN A 617 -3.31 17.21 16.59
C GLN A 617 -4.34 16.25 17.18
N PHE A 618 -4.76 16.53 18.42
CA PHE A 618 -5.63 15.65 19.20
C PHE A 618 -6.97 16.31 19.44
N VAL A 619 -8.05 15.71 18.93
CA VAL A 619 -9.39 16.30 18.96
C VAL A 619 -10.39 15.32 19.56
N LYS A 620 -11.17 15.75 20.56
CA LYS A 620 -12.25 14.93 21.13
C LYS A 620 -13.37 14.75 20.09
N LYS A 621 -13.75 13.50 19.84
CA LYS A 621 -14.73 13.13 18.82
C LYS A 621 -15.62 11.99 19.28
N LYS A 622 -16.89 12.03 18.89
CA LYS A 622 -17.83 10.94 19.08
C LYS A 622 -17.43 9.74 18.20
N ILE A 623 -17.27 8.56 18.80
CA ILE A 623 -16.90 7.31 18.10
C ILE A 623 -18.14 6.65 17.49
N TYR A 624 -19.24 6.62 18.24
CA TYR A 624 -20.52 6.08 17.80
C TYR A 624 -21.63 7.10 17.96
N ASN A 625 -22.38 7.35 16.89
CA ASN A 625 -23.47 8.32 16.91
C ASN A 625 -24.57 7.95 17.92
N ASN A 626 -24.77 6.67 18.21
CA ASN A 626 -25.92 6.17 18.98
C ASN A 626 -25.64 5.91 20.48
N LYS A 627 -24.39 6.05 20.97
CA LYS A 627 -24.02 5.64 22.35
C LYS A 627 -23.26 6.68 23.18
N ASP A 628 -23.15 7.94 22.73
CA ASP A 628 -22.39 9.00 23.42
C ASP A 628 -20.98 8.62 23.90
N ILE A 629 -20.32 7.71 23.18
CA ILE A 629 -18.93 7.33 23.46
C ILE A 629 -18.02 8.31 22.73
N TYR A 630 -17.21 9.04 23.50
CA TYR A 630 -16.19 9.96 23.00
C TYR A 630 -14.80 9.33 23.08
N GLY A 631 -13.94 9.71 22.13
CA GLY A 631 -12.51 9.41 22.15
C GLY A 631 -11.70 10.55 21.54
N ILE A 632 -10.43 10.57 21.85
CA ILE A 632 -9.46 11.51 21.30
C ILE A 632 -8.96 10.94 19.97
N LYS A 633 -9.24 11.67 18.89
CA LYS A 633 -8.77 11.38 17.53
C LYS A 633 -7.41 12.04 17.32
N SER A 634 -6.46 11.32 16.72
CA SER A 634 -5.16 11.87 16.29
C SER A 634 -5.16 12.12 14.79
N GLU A 635 -4.86 13.35 14.38
CA GLU A 635 -4.76 13.72 12.96
C GLU A 635 -3.49 14.51 12.68
N SER A 636 -2.79 14.13 11.62
CA SER A 636 -1.71 14.92 11.04
C SER A 636 -2.22 15.68 9.83
N PHE A 637 -1.71 16.89 9.62
CA PHE A 637 -2.10 17.70 8.47
C PHE A 637 -0.98 17.80 7.43
N ILE A 638 -1.35 17.74 6.15
CA ILE A 638 -0.40 17.86 5.03
C ILE A 638 0.42 19.15 5.12
N PHE A 639 -0.20 20.25 5.53
CA PHE A 639 0.45 21.55 5.60
C PHE A 639 1.47 21.69 6.74
N ASP A 640 1.43 20.82 7.75
CA ASP A 640 2.44 20.81 8.82
C ASP A 640 3.83 20.46 8.26
N SER A 641 3.88 19.73 7.15
CA SER A 641 5.15 19.42 6.48
C SER A 641 5.80 20.62 5.79
N PHE A 642 5.04 21.66 5.47
CA PHE A 642 5.47 22.73 4.55
C PHE A 642 6.61 23.60 5.12
N GLU A 643 6.83 23.59 6.44
CA GLU A 643 7.97 24.27 7.06
C GLU A 643 9.33 23.74 6.61
N HIS A 644 9.36 22.49 6.15
CA HIS A 644 10.55 21.85 5.58
C HIS A 644 10.80 22.23 4.11
N ALA A 645 9.86 22.92 3.45
CA ALA A 645 10.06 23.37 2.09
C ALA A 645 11.03 24.57 2.05
N SER A 646 11.88 24.58 1.02
CA SER A 646 12.78 25.69 0.69
C SER A 646 12.02 26.94 0.28
N GLN A 647 10.91 26.79 -0.44
CA GLN A 647 10.07 27.91 -0.85
C GLN A 647 8.59 27.52 -0.89
N VAL A 648 7.81 28.22 -0.06
CA VAL A 648 6.35 28.17 -0.03
C VAL A 648 5.80 29.53 -0.43
N LYS A 649 4.84 29.57 -1.36
CA LYS A 649 4.10 30.78 -1.72
C LYS A 649 2.60 30.52 -1.74
N THR A 650 1.82 31.58 -1.60
CA THR A 650 0.37 31.54 -1.73
C THR A 650 -0.08 32.14 -3.06
N LEU A 651 -1.10 31.53 -3.66
CA LEU A 651 -1.78 31.99 -4.85
C LEU A 651 -3.24 32.29 -4.50
N LEU A 652 -3.58 33.57 -4.48
CA LEU A 652 -4.94 34.07 -4.26
C LEU A 652 -5.75 33.97 -5.54
N ASP A 653 -6.98 33.49 -5.43
CA ASP A 653 -7.96 33.48 -6.52
C ASP A 653 -9.37 33.68 -5.95
N ASP A 654 -10.34 33.98 -6.82
CA ASP A 654 -11.75 34.11 -6.42
C ASP A 654 -12.31 32.73 -6.03
N LYS A 655 -12.98 32.68 -4.88
CA LYS A 655 -13.65 31.48 -4.36
C LYS A 655 -14.62 30.87 -5.38
N ASN A 656 -15.37 31.71 -6.10
CA ASN A 656 -16.36 31.27 -7.10
C ASN A 656 -15.75 30.51 -8.29
N ASN A 657 -14.44 30.66 -8.51
CA ASN A 657 -13.75 29.96 -9.59
C ASN A 657 -13.32 28.54 -9.22
N PHE A 658 -13.14 28.20 -7.93
CA PHE A 658 -12.48 26.94 -7.57
C PHE A 658 -12.74 26.38 -6.17
N TYR A 659 -13.43 27.09 -5.27
CA TYR A 659 -13.54 26.67 -3.86
C TYR A 659 -14.97 26.69 -3.30
N PHE A 660 -15.68 25.57 -3.43
CA PHE A 660 -16.97 25.32 -2.77
C PHE A 660 -17.02 23.90 -2.18
N PRO A 661 -16.40 23.66 -1.01
CA PRO A 661 -16.39 22.35 -0.38
C PRO A 661 -17.71 22.00 0.30
N ILE A 662 -18.11 20.74 0.21
CA ILE A 662 -19.32 20.18 0.81
C ILE A 662 -19.00 19.68 2.21
N LYS A 663 -19.40 20.47 3.20
CA LYS A 663 -19.25 20.14 4.62
C LYS A 663 -20.55 19.71 5.28
N ASP A 664 -21.66 20.29 4.85
CA ASP A 664 -23.03 20.02 5.27
C ASP A 664 -23.99 20.31 4.10
N LYS A 665 -25.30 20.31 4.36
CA LYS A 665 -26.32 20.51 3.32
C LYS A 665 -26.58 21.98 2.96
N THR A 666 -26.00 22.95 3.69
CA THR A 666 -26.38 24.37 3.58
C THR A 666 -25.93 25.02 2.27
N ASN A 667 -24.84 24.55 1.68
CA ASN A 667 -24.26 25.12 0.46
C ASN A 667 -24.46 24.26 -0.80
N LEU A 668 -25.36 23.27 -0.75
CA LEU A 668 -25.61 22.36 -1.88
C LEU A 668 -26.13 23.11 -3.11
N GLN A 669 -27.08 24.03 -2.94
CA GLN A 669 -27.69 24.78 -4.05
C GLN A 669 -26.66 25.64 -4.81
N ASP A 670 -25.75 26.30 -4.10
CA ASP A 670 -24.69 27.11 -4.70
C ASP A 670 -23.75 26.24 -5.55
N ILE A 671 -23.40 25.06 -5.04
CA ILE A 671 -22.55 24.08 -5.74
C ILE A 671 -23.24 23.57 -6.99
N GLU A 672 -24.53 23.25 -6.90
CA GLU A 672 -25.32 22.80 -8.03
C GLU A 672 -25.35 23.85 -9.14
N LYS A 673 -25.57 25.13 -8.78
CA LYS A 673 -25.56 26.25 -9.72
C LYS A 673 -24.21 26.41 -10.40
N LEU A 674 -23.11 26.38 -9.65
CA LEU A 674 -21.76 26.52 -10.22
C LEU A 674 -21.41 25.36 -11.17
N LEU A 675 -21.73 24.13 -10.81
CA LEU A 675 -21.49 22.96 -11.67
C LEU A 675 -22.33 22.99 -12.96
N LEU A 676 -23.52 23.60 -12.93
CA LEU A 676 -24.33 23.83 -14.13
C LEU A 676 -23.72 24.90 -15.03
N LEU A 677 -23.24 26.01 -14.48
CA LEU A 677 -22.58 27.09 -15.22
C LEU A 677 -21.29 26.63 -15.91
N GLU A 678 -20.52 25.73 -15.30
CA GLU A 678 -19.34 25.14 -15.93
C GLU A 678 -19.70 24.29 -17.16
N LYS A 679 -20.82 23.55 -17.12
CA LYS A 679 -21.28 22.73 -18.24
C LYS A 679 -21.72 23.57 -19.43
N THR A 680 -22.50 24.64 -19.18
CA THR A 680 -22.95 25.53 -20.26
C THR A 680 -21.76 26.23 -20.91
N SER A 681 -20.79 26.69 -20.12
CA SER A 681 -19.54 27.29 -20.63
C SER A 681 -18.71 26.30 -21.45
N SER A 682 -18.66 25.03 -21.06
CA SER A 682 -17.93 23.99 -21.79
C SER A 682 -18.62 23.57 -23.11
N ASN A 683 -19.95 23.67 -23.18
CA ASN A 683 -20.73 23.38 -24.39
C ASN A 683 -20.71 24.53 -25.40
N MET A 684 -20.49 25.78 -24.97
CA MET A 684 -20.35 26.94 -25.87
C MET A 684 -18.97 27.04 -26.52
N VAL A 685 -17.98 26.27 -26.07
CA VAL A 685 -16.59 26.25 -26.59
C VAL A 685 -16.34 25.03 -27.51
N LYS A 686 -17.30 24.11 -27.60
CA LYS A 686 -17.36 23.07 -28.64
C LYS A 686 -18.17 23.57 -29.81
#